data_AF-A0A7C6HLJ9-F1
#
_entry.id   AF-A0A7C6HLJ9-F1
#
_cell.length_a   1.000
_cell.length_b   1.000
_cell.length_c   1.000
_cell.angle_alpha   90.00
_cell.angle_beta   90.00
_cell.angle_gamma   90.00
#
_symmetry.space_group_name_H-M   'P 1'
#
loop_
_entity.id
_entity.type
_entity.pdbx_description
1 polymer ?
#
loop_
_entity_poly.entity_id
_entity_poly.type
_entity_poly.pdbx_seq_one_letter_code
_entity_poly.pdbx_strand_id
1 'polypeptide(L)'
;MASNELGLFLADFVAPTNMATDIAAESLVQAVKVNSPTSLIIEISCSTYPDPSLLTSFEQLIAREYSLEHVIISHSVNVEAGEFKNAYAKYCEKLTPWLFFHLQQNEIIPANMDSESLIYDSEKNIYILYLAKTAQTKQIRESIQEFLREHAAALCDVEIKVASGVGKDRSKSAASKSRAKQKPETGKLIWGNEWSHRSKDTPAENISVEIKTAVVSGDVSFFEIFMNRNGSARVSFALSDETSSVRVMLFCDEKTAKRLQESLKGARARVRGTTQFNHFRNECELKASGIRLLPPRERRRDEALQKRVELHIHSMMSEDDALIDAGDIVRQAAHFGHEAVAITDHGVVQGFPAAFEASEEMARAGKAIKLILGMEGYVVDDGQLLCYGLPEEIDDQLDLLESGIVSISVQTEMDRLLVFVSDENQSKTYEIVQSDPERIKNLREIAAFIDGRTLLLDRIESIRILRKEGFAVEDGAPRVKFFMPYILLPEIRKFSKKHFSDSEFSFTEKVRTLEELKANLRAFCDLWHSLPEARLSYLNQMAGEVNFQQRRQQKYRHNHIVLLARNSLALYNLYRLVSLSLTEQFYFKPRIPLSRLDFFRDELIVGSACVSGEIFQGLLQLFRSNGQSYEKTKEALSGSNLPTKCRRYDYLEIMPRSNNHFLTRSDNPMYPPVSVKGLEDLNRLILDLGELVSLPVCATGDAHYLEAEDDVFRQIIVSKKFGVDEDAQDSGLYFRTTNEMLEEFSYLGEEKAFELVVENPAKIAALVEDGLRPFPDGSFPPQIDSAPEMLRQKTYERAQALYGRQGELPDAIDKRVKRELDAIIGNGFSVMYYISAAVVEQSNNDGYIVGSRGSVGSSFVATLLGITEVNPLEPHYLCPSCNYFAMIDDNSYGSGFDLPQKDCPDCGSKLHRDGHNIPFETFLGFDGDKQPDIDLNFSGFYQSRAHDFIEKMFGEDYTFRAGTISAYAEKNSLGLVSSYFEKLDTNRPLVEKQRLAEKIVGVKQTTGQHPGGMVVVPNDYEIYDFTPVQYPANKRKEGVITTHFDFNSMHDTLLKLDILGHDDPSMLKLLSDWTGVDVTTIPIPDPKVMSLFEGVEVLGIESEDEAEVGTIGIPEMGTFIVRDMIREAKPKSYDNIIQLSGLSHGTGVWAGNAQDLIRDGTCTIDNVIGCRDGIMTTLLSYDLPKEDAFAIMERVRKGRGMTPEQEKLMLSCDVPKWYIESCRKIQYMFPRAHAVAYTISAL
;
A
#
# COMPACT_ATOMS: atom_id res chain seq x y z
N MET A 1 -23.26 -38.30 -29.80
CA MET A 1 -23.56 -39.02 -31.06
C MET A 1 -22.26 -39.31 -31.78
N ALA A 2 -22.14 -40.45 -32.47
CA ALA A 2 -21.00 -40.68 -33.36
C ALA A 2 -21.14 -39.76 -34.59
N SER A 3 -20.05 -39.09 -34.99
CA SER A 3 -19.99 -38.15 -36.13
C SER A 3 -20.65 -38.67 -37.43
N ASN A 4 -20.70 -39.99 -37.61
CA ASN A 4 -21.32 -40.65 -38.76
C ASN A 4 -22.85 -40.53 -38.82
N GLU A 5 -23.57 -40.52 -37.70
CA GLU A 5 -25.05 -40.37 -37.70
C GLU A 5 -25.46 -38.94 -38.08
N LEU A 6 -24.71 -37.94 -37.60
CA LEU A 6 -24.91 -36.55 -37.94
C LEU A 6 -24.56 -36.27 -39.40
N GLY A 7 -23.51 -36.93 -39.92
CA GLY A 7 -23.11 -36.86 -41.33
C GLY A 7 -24.16 -37.42 -42.31
N LEU A 8 -24.84 -38.51 -41.94
CA LEU A 8 -25.94 -39.08 -42.74
C LEU A 8 -27.19 -38.18 -42.75
N PHE A 9 -27.55 -37.60 -41.60
CA PHE A 9 -28.65 -36.61 -41.51
C PHE A 9 -28.37 -35.36 -42.37
N LEU A 10 -27.11 -34.91 -42.37
CA LEU A 10 -26.62 -33.81 -43.20
C LEU A 10 -26.72 -34.10 -44.70
N ALA A 11 -26.37 -35.30 -45.14
CA ALA A 11 -26.44 -35.69 -46.54
C ALA A 11 -27.88 -35.70 -47.08
N ASP A 12 -28.83 -36.18 -46.27
CA ASP A 12 -30.27 -36.20 -46.62
C ASP A 12 -30.88 -34.78 -46.71
N PHE A 13 -30.32 -33.81 -45.98
CA PHE A 13 -30.77 -32.41 -45.96
C PHE A 13 -30.21 -31.56 -47.13
N VAL A 14 -29.02 -31.89 -47.64
CA VAL A 14 -28.37 -31.16 -48.76
C VAL A 14 -28.92 -31.60 -50.12
N ALA A 15 -29.43 -32.83 -50.23
CA ALA A 15 -30.00 -33.37 -51.47
C ALA A 15 -31.17 -32.56 -52.09
N PRO A 16 -32.10 -31.95 -51.33
CA PRO A 16 -33.24 -31.21 -51.90
C PRO A 16 -32.98 -29.73 -52.20
N THR A 17 -31.88 -29.12 -51.72
CA THR A 17 -31.71 -27.66 -51.68
C THR A 17 -30.97 -27.06 -52.88
N ASN A 18 -30.76 -27.78 -53.98
CA ASN A 18 -29.96 -27.32 -55.14
C ASN A 18 -28.51 -26.91 -54.77
N MET A 19 -28.00 -27.34 -53.61
CA MET A 19 -26.62 -27.11 -53.15
C MET A 19 -25.58 -28.03 -53.85
N ALA A 20 -25.99 -28.79 -54.86
CA ALA A 20 -25.22 -29.87 -55.48
C ALA A 20 -24.07 -29.44 -56.41
N THR A 21 -23.70 -28.15 -56.48
CA THR A 21 -22.50 -27.74 -57.25
C THR A 21 -21.26 -27.52 -56.40
N ASP A 22 -21.36 -27.32 -55.08
CA ASP A 22 -20.20 -26.96 -54.24
C ASP A 22 -20.01 -27.85 -52.99
N ILE A 23 -20.86 -28.84 -52.74
CA ILE A 23 -20.84 -29.61 -51.49
C ILE A 23 -20.97 -31.11 -51.81
N ALA A 24 -19.84 -31.83 -51.88
CA ALA A 24 -19.83 -33.29 -51.98
C ALA A 24 -20.16 -33.90 -50.59
N ALA A 25 -21.35 -34.48 -50.49
CA ALA A 25 -22.06 -34.73 -49.23
C ALA A 25 -21.56 -35.87 -48.32
N GLU A 26 -20.40 -36.51 -48.58
CA GLU A 26 -19.97 -37.67 -47.77
C GLU A 26 -18.77 -37.40 -46.83
N SER A 27 -18.23 -36.18 -46.78
CA SER A 27 -17.08 -35.85 -45.88
C SER A 27 -17.05 -34.40 -45.38
N LEU A 28 -18.18 -33.86 -44.89
CA LEU A 28 -18.24 -32.48 -44.39
C LEU A 28 -17.95 -32.30 -42.90
N VAL A 29 -18.47 -33.14 -42.00
CA VAL A 29 -18.28 -32.94 -40.56
C VAL A 29 -16.91 -33.45 -40.16
N GLN A 30 -15.99 -32.53 -39.87
CA GLN A 30 -14.66 -32.86 -39.39
C GLN A 30 -14.68 -33.24 -37.91
N ALA A 31 -15.46 -32.52 -37.11
CA ALA A 31 -15.60 -32.79 -35.68
C ALA A 31 -16.94 -32.27 -35.14
N VAL A 32 -17.42 -32.91 -34.08
CA VAL A 32 -18.55 -32.42 -33.27
C VAL A 32 -18.04 -32.32 -31.83
N LYS A 33 -18.01 -31.10 -31.28
CA LYS A 33 -17.55 -30.82 -29.92
C LYS A 33 -18.74 -30.40 -29.08
N VAL A 34 -18.99 -31.12 -27.99
CA VAL A 34 -19.98 -30.72 -27.00
C VAL A 34 -19.32 -29.67 -26.10
N ASN A 35 -19.81 -28.44 -26.15
CA ASN A 35 -19.26 -27.33 -25.37
C ASN A 35 -19.91 -27.26 -23.98
N SER A 36 -21.22 -27.55 -23.91
CA SER A 36 -21.97 -27.67 -22.65
C SER A 36 -23.15 -28.66 -22.83
N PRO A 37 -23.89 -29.04 -21.77
CA PRO A 37 -25.05 -29.92 -21.89
C PRO A 37 -26.15 -29.40 -22.83
N THR A 38 -26.22 -28.08 -23.05
CA THR A 38 -27.18 -27.43 -23.94
C THR A 38 -26.54 -26.76 -25.16
N SER A 39 -25.22 -26.93 -25.37
CA SER A 39 -24.46 -26.27 -26.44
C SER A 39 -23.55 -27.21 -27.23
N LEU A 40 -23.60 -27.09 -28.56
CA LEU A 40 -22.93 -27.99 -29.49
C LEU A 40 -22.20 -27.22 -30.60
N ILE A 41 -20.94 -27.56 -30.86
CA ILE A 41 -20.11 -26.97 -31.93
C ILE A 41 -19.88 -28.04 -33.01
N ILE A 42 -20.17 -27.71 -34.26
CA ILE A 42 -20.00 -28.59 -35.42
C ILE A 42 -18.99 -27.95 -36.36
N GLU A 43 -17.89 -28.64 -36.63
CA GLU A 43 -16.85 -28.18 -37.55
C GLU A 43 -17.06 -28.82 -38.92
N ILE A 44 -17.24 -27.99 -39.96
CA ILE A 44 -17.40 -28.41 -41.35
C ILE A 44 -16.29 -27.88 -42.26
N SER A 45 -15.98 -28.60 -43.34
CA SER A 45 -15.08 -28.11 -44.38
C SER A 45 -15.85 -27.88 -45.68
N CYS A 46 -15.63 -26.71 -46.28
CA CYS A 46 -16.30 -26.27 -47.50
C CYS A 46 -15.25 -25.88 -48.56
N SER A 47 -15.53 -26.11 -49.84
CA SER A 47 -14.65 -25.66 -50.93
C SER A 47 -14.86 -24.18 -51.29
N THR A 48 -16.01 -23.62 -50.95
CA THR A 48 -16.37 -22.19 -51.13
C THR A 48 -17.01 -21.67 -49.83
N TYR A 49 -17.00 -20.35 -49.63
CA TYR A 49 -17.61 -19.75 -48.43
C TYR A 49 -19.14 -19.98 -48.42
N PRO A 50 -19.68 -20.70 -47.42
CA PRO A 50 -21.12 -21.00 -47.35
C PRO A 50 -21.92 -19.72 -47.09
N ASP A 51 -23.16 -19.64 -47.56
CA ASP A 51 -24.01 -18.49 -47.27
C ASP A 51 -24.35 -18.44 -45.77
N PRO A 52 -24.04 -17.35 -45.02
CA PRO A 52 -24.29 -17.27 -43.58
C PRO A 52 -25.75 -17.48 -43.18
N SER A 53 -26.69 -17.08 -44.06
CA SER A 53 -28.12 -17.27 -43.83
C SER A 53 -28.54 -18.75 -43.80
N LEU A 54 -27.84 -19.58 -44.57
CA LEU A 54 -28.06 -21.03 -44.63
C LEU A 54 -27.45 -21.73 -43.41
N LEU A 55 -26.25 -21.32 -42.97
CA LEU A 55 -25.64 -21.81 -41.73
C LEU A 55 -26.54 -21.57 -40.52
N THR A 56 -27.15 -20.37 -40.44
CA THR A 56 -28.06 -20.00 -39.35
C THR A 56 -29.34 -20.84 -39.37
N SER A 57 -29.93 -21.02 -40.55
CA SER A 57 -31.12 -21.87 -40.71
C SER A 57 -30.83 -23.31 -40.28
N PHE A 58 -29.60 -23.75 -40.51
CA PHE A 58 -29.13 -25.08 -40.18
C PHE A 58 -28.80 -25.24 -38.69
N GLU A 59 -28.18 -24.26 -38.05
CA GLU A 59 -28.00 -24.16 -36.59
C GLU A 59 -29.35 -24.21 -35.85
N GLN A 60 -30.33 -23.41 -36.30
CA GLN A 60 -31.67 -23.37 -35.71
C GLN A 60 -32.41 -24.70 -35.84
N LEU A 61 -32.22 -25.41 -36.96
CA LEU A 61 -32.82 -26.72 -37.17
C LEU A 61 -32.24 -27.75 -36.20
N ILE A 62 -30.91 -27.83 -36.09
CA ILE A 62 -30.24 -28.76 -35.16
C ILE A 62 -30.60 -28.43 -33.72
N ALA A 63 -30.62 -27.14 -33.36
CA ALA A 63 -31.04 -26.69 -32.04
C ALA A 63 -32.47 -27.15 -31.72
N ARG A 64 -33.39 -27.04 -32.69
CA ARG A 64 -34.79 -27.45 -32.53
C ARG A 64 -34.98 -28.96 -32.49
N GLU A 65 -34.34 -29.71 -33.38
CA GLU A 65 -34.46 -31.17 -33.50
C GLU A 65 -33.96 -31.86 -32.22
N TYR A 66 -32.89 -31.32 -31.61
CA TYR A 66 -32.23 -31.90 -30.44
C TYR A 66 -32.48 -31.14 -29.13
N SER A 67 -33.36 -30.13 -29.13
CA SER A 67 -33.67 -29.29 -27.96
C SER A 67 -32.43 -28.67 -27.30
N LEU A 68 -31.47 -28.22 -28.12
CA LEU A 68 -30.25 -27.54 -27.68
C LEU A 68 -30.50 -26.02 -27.65
N GLU A 69 -29.93 -25.34 -26.66
CA GLU A 69 -30.04 -23.88 -26.55
C GLU A 69 -29.11 -23.16 -27.54
N HIS A 70 -27.94 -23.74 -27.82
CA HIS A 70 -26.94 -23.11 -28.68
C HIS A 70 -26.27 -24.14 -29.61
N VAL A 71 -26.39 -23.97 -30.92
CA VAL A 71 -25.64 -24.74 -31.92
C VAL A 71 -24.79 -23.78 -32.72
N ILE A 72 -23.49 -24.06 -32.83
CA ILE A 72 -22.53 -23.24 -33.57
C ILE A 72 -21.90 -24.09 -34.66
N ILE A 73 -21.96 -23.63 -35.91
CA ILE A 73 -21.33 -24.29 -37.04
C ILE A 73 -20.10 -23.50 -37.47
N SER A 74 -18.93 -24.04 -37.13
CA SER A 74 -17.66 -23.52 -37.59
C SER A 74 -17.35 -24.12 -38.96
N HIS A 75 -16.91 -23.32 -39.92
CA HIS A 75 -16.56 -23.78 -41.27
C HIS A 75 -15.15 -23.35 -41.66
N SER A 76 -14.47 -24.21 -42.43
CA SER A 76 -13.16 -23.92 -43.01
C SER A 76 -13.26 -23.95 -44.54
N VAL A 77 -12.65 -22.96 -45.21
CA VAL A 77 -12.71 -22.81 -46.67
C VAL A 77 -11.31 -22.79 -47.28
N ASN A 78 -11.06 -23.65 -48.26
CA ASN A 78 -9.79 -23.69 -48.98
C ASN A 78 -9.88 -22.84 -50.27
N VAL A 79 -9.24 -21.66 -50.29
CA VAL A 79 -9.24 -20.73 -51.45
C VAL A 79 -7.80 -20.40 -51.89
N GLU A 80 -7.56 -20.25 -53.19
CA GLU A 80 -6.23 -19.84 -53.72
C GLU A 80 -5.88 -18.39 -53.34
N ALA A 81 -4.60 -18.14 -53.01
CA ALA A 81 -4.11 -16.90 -52.39
C ALA A 81 -4.38 -15.60 -53.17
N GLY A 82 -4.61 -15.67 -54.49
CA GLY A 82 -4.89 -14.51 -55.34
C GLY A 82 -6.35 -14.03 -55.30
N GLU A 83 -7.29 -14.91 -54.90
CA GLU A 83 -8.73 -14.62 -54.92
C GLU A 83 -9.31 -14.35 -53.52
N PHE A 84 -8.53 -14.62 -52.46
CA PHE A 84 -8.92 -14.50 -51.06
C PHE A 84 -9.54 -13.13 -50.71
N LYS A 85 -8.88 -12.01 -51.05
CA LYS A 85 -9.36 -10.68 -50.68
C LYS A 85 -10.74 -10.36 -51.27
N ASN A 86 -11.00 -10.77 -52.52
CA ASN A 86 -12.29 -10.52 -53.18
C ASN A 86 -13.38 -11.48 -52.71
N ALA A 87 -13.04 -12.76 -52.45
CA ALA A 87 -13.97 -13.75 -51.93
C ALA A 87 -14.38 -13.43 -50.48
N TYR A 88 -13.42 -13.07 -49.64
CA TYR A 88 -13.64 -12.70 -48.24
C TYR A 88 -14.43 -11.39 -48.11
N ALA A 89 -14.11 -10.36 -48.90
CA ALA A 89 -14.89 -9.11 -48.91
C ALA A 89 -16.36 -9.34 -49.28
N LYS A 90 -16.64 -10.16 -50.31
CA LYS A 90 -18.02 -10.53 -50.69
C LYS A 90 -18.73 -11.37 -49.62
N TYR A 91 -17.99 -12.21 -48.89
CA TYR A 91 -18.53 -12.98 -47.76
C TYR A 91 -18.91 -12.05 -46.59
N CYS A 92 -18.04 -11.09 -46.24
CA CYS A 92 -18.32 -10.08 -45.22
C CYS A 92 -19.51 -9.19 -45.60
N GLU A 93 -19.66 -8.77 -46.86
CA GLU A 93 -20.86 -8.04 -47.29
C GLU A 93 -22.15 -8.81 -46.99
N LYS A 94 -22.15 -10.14 -47.23
CA LYS A 94 -23.29 -11.03 -46.91
C LYS A 94 -23.47 -11.35 -45.43
N LEU A 95 -22.42 -11.21 -44.61
CA LEU A 95 -22.44 -11.46 -43.17
C LEU A 95 -23.05 -10.29 -42.38
N THR A 96 -23.03 -9.09 -42.95
CA THR A 96 -23.54 -7.86 -42.30
C THR A 96 -24.99 -7.96 -41.79
N PRO A 97 -25.97 -8.45 -42.58
CA PRO A 97 -27.35 -8.58 -42.13
C PRO A 97 -27.51 -9.61 -40.99
N TRP A 98 -26.71 -10.68 -41.01
CA TRP A 98 -26.70 -11.70 -39.97
C TRP A 98 -26.16 -11.15 -38.64
N LEU A 99 -25.04 -10.44 -38.69
CA LEU A 99 -24.42 -9.82 -37.51
C LEU A 99 -25.34 -8.76 -36.90
N PHE A 100 -25.99 -7.96 -37.75
CA PHE A 100 -26.95 -6.95 -37.31
C PHE A 100 -28.14 -7.56 -36.54
N PHE A 101 -28.69 -8.67 -37.05
CA PHE A 101 -29.77 -9.39 -36.38
C PHE A 101 -29.36 -9.92 -35.00
N HIS A 102 -28.17 -10.52 -34.88
CA HIS A 102 -27.69 -11.06 -33.61
C HIS A 102 -27.36 -9.98 -32.57
N LEU A 103 -26.82 -8.84 -33.02
CA LEU A 103 -26.60 -7.69 -32.14
C LEU A 103 -27.91 -7.09 -31.60
N GLN A 104 -29.00 -7.14 -32.38
CA GLN A 104 -30.34 -6.72 -31.91
C GLN A 104 -30.99 -7.74 -30.96
N GLN A 105 -30.89 -9.05 -31.25
CA GLN A 105 -31.45 -10.09 -30.38
C GLN A 105 -30.78 -10.14 -29.00
N ASN A 106 -29.48 -9.82 -28.93
CA ASN A 106 -28.73 -9.72 -27.67
C ASN A 106 -28.81 -8.31 -27.03
N GLU A 107 -29.70 -7.44 -27.52
CA GLU A 107 -29.92 -6.07 -27.03
C GLU A 107 -28.67 -5.16 -27.01
N ILE A 108 -27.61 -5.53 -27.77
CA ILE A 108 -26.35 -4.77 -27.85
C ILE A 108 -26.56 -3.49 -28.66
N ILE A 109 -27.42 -3.53 -29.68
CA ILE A 109 -27.85 -2.36 -30.45
C ILE A 109 -29.37 -2.19 -30.37
N PRO A 110 -29.90 -0.94 -30.37
CA PRO A 110 -31.33 -0.69 -30.24
C PRO A 110 -32.16 -1.34 -31.36
N ALA A 111 -33.34 -1.87 -31.02
CA ALA A 111 -34.24 -2.54 -31.96
C ALA A 111 -34.77 -1.63 -33.11
N ASN A 112 -34.70 -0.32 -32.94
CA ASN A 112 -35.11 0.68 -33.94
C ASN A 112 -33.97 1.19 -34.83
N MET A 113 -32.76 0.63 -34.70
CA MET A 113 -31.60 0.96 -35.53
C MET A 113 -31.69 0.25 -36.89
N ASP A 114 -31.23 0.89 -37.98
CA ASP A 114 -31.19 0.30 -39.32
C ASP A 114 -29.83 -0.37 -39.60
N SER A 115 -29.86 -1.48 -40.34
CA SER A 115 -28.71 -2.28 -40.76
C SER A 115 -27.67 -1.50 -41.57
N GLU A 116 -28.09 -0.47 -42.30
CA GLU A 116 -27.19 0.44 -43.03
C GLU A 116 -26.27 1.25 -42.10
N SER A 117 -26.55 1.28 -40.80
CA SER A 117 -25.71 1.93 -39.80
C SER A 117 -24.44 1.14 -39.50
N LEU A 118 -24.34 -0.15 -39.88
CA LEU A 118 -23.20 -1.02 -39.62
C LEU A 118 -22.32 -1.11 -40.88
N ILE A 119 -21.17 -0.43 -40.88
CA ILE A 119 -20.24 -0.36 -42.03
C ILE A 119 -19.07 -1.30 -41.80
N TYR A 120 -18.79 -2.19 -42.75
CA TYR A 120 -17.57 -3.01 -42.73
C TYR A 120 -16.37 -2.18 -43.20
N ASP A 121 -15.38 -1.99 -42.31
CA ASP A 121 -14.08 -1.43 -42.67
C ASP A 121 -13.20 -2.54 -43.26
N SER A 122 -13.04 -2.54 -44.58
CA SER A 122 -12.30 -3.56 -45.32
C SER A 122 -10.79 -3.53 -45.11
N GLU A 123 -10.22 -2.45 -44.58
CA GLU A 123 -8.80 -2.38 -44.20
C GLU A 123 -8.56 -2.94 -42.80
N LYS A 124 -9.53 -2.77 -41.90
CA LYS A 124 -9.43 -3.20 -40.49
C LYS A 124 -10.14 -4.52 -40.19
N ASN A 125 -10.88 -5.09 -41.15
CA ASN A 125 -11.66 -6.31 -41.01
C ASN A 125 -12.69 -6.25 -39.85
N ILE A 126 -13.29 -5.09 -39.56
CA ILE A 126 -14.21 -4.89 -38.43
C ILE A 126 -15.43 -4.07 -38.86
N TYR A 127 -16.61 -4.40 -38.33
CA TYR A 127 -17.84 -3.62 -38.51
C TYR A 127 -17.91 -2.43 -37.54
N ILE A 128 -18.25 -1.25 -38.05
CA ILE A 128 -18.30 0.02 -37.32
C ILE A 128 -19.69 0.63 -37.45
N LEU A 129 -20.29 1.05 -36.32
CA LEU A 129 -21.54 1.82 -36.34
C LEU A 129 -21.30 3.28 -36.77
N TYR A 130 -22.02 3.75 -37.77
CA TYR A 130 -21.99 5.14 -38.21
C TYR A 130 -22.93 6.00 -37.38
N LEU A 131 -22.48 6.44 -36.19
CA LEU A 131 -23.16 7.49 -35.41
C LEU A 131 -22.17 8.44 -34.73
N ALA A 132 -22.53 9.73 -34.66
CA ALA A 132 -21.68 10.83 -34.23
C ALA A 132 -21.16 10.71 -32.78
N LYS A 133 -19.89 11.11 -32.59
CA LYS A 133 -19.10 11.08 -31.34
C LYS A 133 -19.89 11.54 -30.09
N THR A 134 -20.49 10.59 -29.37
CA THR A 134 -21.02 10.78 -28.01
C THR A 134 -20.58 9.61 -27.12
N ALA A 135 -20.60 9.77 -25.80
CA ALA A 135 -20.11 8.74 -24.85
C ALA A 135 -20.87 7.39 -24.98
N GLN A 136 -22.14 7.44 -25.38
CA GLN A 136 -22.97 6.26 -25.66
C GLN A 136 -22.46 5.43 -26.84
N THR A 137 -21.82 6.05 -27.84
CA THR A 137 -21.30 5.36 -29.03
C THR A 137 -20.05 4.53 -28.73
N LYS A 138 -19.27 4.88 -27.69
CA LYS A 138 -18.08 4.15 -27.28
C LYS A 138 -18.43 2.83 -26.59
N GLN A 139 -19.41 2.86 -25.69
CA GLN A 139 -19.86 1.68 -24.96
C GLN A 139 -20.50 0.65 -25.90
N ILE A 140 -21.35 1.08 -26.85
CA ILE A 140 -21.93 0.18 -27.85
C ILE A 140 -20.82 -0.44 -28.74
N ARG A 141 -19.80 0.33 -29.11
CA ARG A 141 -18.66 -0.16 -29.90
C ARG A 141 -17.83 -1.19 -29.14
N GLU A 142 -17.57 -0.97 -27.85
CA GLU A 142 -16.86 -1.90 -26.98
C GLU A 142 -17.69 -3.19 -26.78
N SER A 143 -19.01 -3.09 -26.56
CA SER A 143 -19.90 -4.25 -26.47
C SER A 143 -20.00 -5.05 -27.77
N ILE A 144 -20.00 -4.41 -28.94
CA ILE A 144 -19.91 -5.12 -30.23
C ILE A 144 -18.55 -5.81 -30.37
N GLN A 145 -17.45 -5.17 -29.96
CA GLN A 145 -16.11 -5.78 -30.00
C GLN A 145 -15.94 -6.93 -28.99
N GLU A 146 -16.66 -6.89 -27.87
CA GLU A 146 -16.70 -7.97 -26.90
C GLU A 146 -17.56 -9.13 -27.42
N PHE A 147 -18.75 -8.85 -27.96
CA PHE A 147 -19.60 -9.84 -28.63
C PHE A 147 -18.87 -10.54 -29.80
N LEU A 148 -18.15 -9.78 -30.63
CA LEU A 148 -17.32 -10.33 -31.72
C LEU A 148 -16.15 -11.15 -31.20
N ARG A 149 -15.58 -10.83 -30.03
CA ARG A 149 -14.50 -11.61 -29.40
C ARG A 149 -15.01 -12.91 -28.80
N GLU A 150 -16.18 -12.89 -28.16
CA GLU A 150 -16.84 -14.07 -27.62
C GLU A 150 -17.30 -15.03 -28.74
N HIS A 151 -17.69 -14.49 -29.88
CA HIS A 151 -18.14 -15.26 -31.05
C HIS A 151 -17.04 -15.40 -32.14
N ALA A 152 -15.79 -15.05 -31.83
CA ALA A 152 -14.68 -15.01 -32.79
C ALA A 152 -14.41 -16.38 -33.46
N ALA A 153 -14.63 -17.47 -32.74
CA ALA A 153 -14.47 -18.83 -33.25
C ALA A 153 -15.47 -19.18 -34.39
N ALA A 154 -16.57 -18.41 -34.52
CA ALA A 154 -17.54 -18.55 -35.60
C ALA A 154 -17.25 -17.64 -36.82
N LEU A 155 -16.28 -16.71 -36.71
CA LEU A 155 -16.07 -15.61 -37.68
C LEU A 155 -14.73 -15.64 -38.45
N CYS A 156 -14.17 -16.84 -38.64
CA CYS A 156 -12.93 -17.18 -39.39
C CYS A 156 -11.60 -16.98 -38.64
N ASP A 157 -10.96 -18.10 -38.27
CA ASP A 157 -9.50 -18.21 -38.26
C ASP A 157 -9.02 -18.54 -39.69
N VAL A 158 -8.18 -17.69 -40.28
CA VAL A 158 -7.45 -18.02 -41.51
C VAL A 158 -5.95 -17.92 -41.24
N GLU A 159 -5.28 -19.06 -41.07
CA GLU A 159 -3.82 -19.15 -41.13
C GLU A 159 -3.35 -18.89 -42.58
N ILE A 160 -2.62 -17.80 -42.81
CA ILE A 160 -1.93 -17.55 -44.08
C ILE A 160 -0.43 -17.78 -43.90
N LYS A 161 0.12 -18.84 -44.52
CA LYS A 161 1.58 -19.00 -44.70
C LYS A 161 2.02 -18.35 -46.01
N VAL A 162 2.76 -17.24 -45.93
CA VAL A 162 3.41 -16.62 -47.11
C VAL A 162 4.92 -16.87 -47.06
N ALA A 163 5.45 -17.46 -48.13
CA ALA A 163 6.89 -17.64 -48.36
C ALA A 163 7.52 -16.40 -49.02
N SER A 164 8.79 -16.15 -48.66
CA SER A 164 9.61 -14.98 -48.97
C SER A 164 9.87 -14.67 -50.46
N GLY A 165 9.95 -13.38 -50.81
CA GLY A 165 10.54 -12.87 -52.06
C GLY A 165 10.94 -11.39 -51.97
N VAL A 166 12.19 -11.09 -52.33
CA VAL A 166 12.93 -9.83 -52.12
C VAL A 166 12.60 -8.73 -53.15
N GLY A 167 12.58 -7.47 -52.71
CA GLY A 167 12.70 -6.28 -53.59
C GLY A 167 12.95 -4.99 -52.80
N LYS A 168 14.14 -4.41 -52.94
CA LYS A 168 14.56 -3.12 -52.35
C LYS A 168 13.90 -1.95 -53.08
N ASP A 169 13.53 -0.89 -52.35
CA ASP A 169 13.90 0.46 -52.80
C ASP A 169 14.03 1.49 -51.66
N ARG A 170 14.95 2.44 -51.86
CA ARG A 170 15.33 3.50 -50.90
C ARG A 170 14.60 4.80 -51.22
N SER A 171 14.15 5.54 -50.20
CA SER A 171 14.31 6.99 -50.18
C SER A 171 14.42 7.54 -48.76
N LYS A 172 15.26 8.56 -48.61
CA LYS A 172 15.69 9.17 -47.34
C LYS A 172 14.78 10.36 -47.00
N SER A 173 14.54 10.61 -45.73
CA SER A 173 14.32 11.97 -45.21
C SER A 173 15.19 12.19 -43.96
N ALA A 174 15.65 13.43 -43.81
CA ALA A 174 16.72 13.84 -42.93
C ALA A 174 16.17 14.46 -41.65
N ALA A 175 16.77 14.13 -40.50
CA ALA A 175 16.61 14.87 -39.26
C ALA A 175 17.98 15.25 -38.68
N SER A 176 18.00 16.45 -38.09
CA SER A 176 19.14 17.34 -37.89
C SER A 176 19.98 17.05 -36.65
N LYS A 177 21.24 17.45 -36.76
CA LYS A 177 22.28 17.43 -35.72
C LYS A 177 22.09 18.54 -34.68
N SER A 178 22.29 18.22 -33.40
CA SER A 178 23.30 18.87 -32.55
C SER A 178 23.49 18.12 -31.23
N ARG A 179 24.62 17.42 -31.05
CA ARG A 179 25.11 17.02 -29.72
C ARG A 179 26.61 17.31 -29.67
N ALA A 180 27.02 18.10 -28.68
CA ALA A 180 28.39 18.52 -28.47
C ALA A 180 29.30 17.30 -28.22
N LYS A 181 30.50 17.30 -28.82
CA LYS A 181 31.48 16.21 -28.68
C LYS A 181 32.16 16.27 -27.31
N GLN A 182 31.82 15.37 -26.39
CA GLN A 182 32.64 15.08 -25.21
C GLN A 182 33.87 14.21 -25.59
N LYS A 183 34.99 14.41 -24.89
CA LYS A 183 36.22 13.61 -25.01
C LYS A 183 36.01 12.24 -24.30
N PRO A 184 36.55 11.12 -24.83
CA PRO A 184 36.38 9.82 -24.19
C PRO A 184 37.19 9.70 -22.89
N GLU A 185 36.50 9.39 -21.79
CA GLU A 185 37.11 9.08 -20.49
C GLU A 185 37.90 7.76 -20.56
N THR A 186 39.11 7.74 -19.99
CA THR A 186 39.99 6.57 -19.99
C THR A 186 39.83 5.78 -18.70
N GLY A 187 38.95 4.78 -18.71
CA GLY A 187 38.77 3.82 -17.60
C GLY A 187 39.88 2.77 -17.48
N LYS A 188 40.00 2.14 -16.30
CA LYS A 188 40.99 1.07 -15.99
C LYS A 188 40.56 -0.26 -16.62
N LEU A 189 41.42 -0.93 -17.37
CA LEU A 189 41.13 -2.27 -17.91
C LEU A 189 41.09 -3.30 -16.76
N ILE A 190 39.97 -4.01 -16.62
CA ILE A 190 39.79 -5.03 -15.57
C ILE A 190 39.67 -6.45 -16.14
N TRP A 191 39.33 -6.59 -17.42
CA TRP A 191 39.21 -7.89 -18.09
C TRP A 191 39.25 -7.78 -19.63
N GLY A 192 39.77 -8.81 -20.29
CA GLY A 192 39.81 -8.94 -21.76
C GLY A 192 40.94 -8.17 -22.46
N ASN A 193 40.81 -7.99 -23.77
CA ASN A 193 41.85 -7.39 -24.61
C ASN A 193 41.82 -5.86 -24.55
N GLU A 194 42.96 -5.21 -24.76
CA GLU A 194 43.00 -3.76 -24.95
C GLU A 194 42.34 -3.32 -26.26
N TRP A 195 41.76 -2.11 -26.24
CA TRP A 195 41.27 -1.44 -27.44
C TRP A 195 41.51 0.07 -27.39
N SER A 196 41.52 0.68 -28.57
CA SER A 196 41.74 2.12 -28.73
C SER A 196 40.76 2.92 -27.88
N HIS A 197 41.29 3.81 -27.04
CA HIS A 197 40.49 4.74 -26.24
C HIS A 197 39.64 5.68 -27.12
N ARG A 198 40.00 5.85 -28.41
CA ARG A 198 39.30 6.67 -29.40
C ARG A 198 38.12 5.97 -30.09
N SER A 199 37.87 4.69 -29.80
CA SER A 199 36.64 4.03 -30.28
C SER A 199 35.44 4.85 -29.85
N LYS A 200 34.48 5.08 -30.75
CA LYS A 200 33.23 5.75 -30.40
C LYS A 200 32.31 4.75 -29.72
N ASP A 201 31.59 5.24 -28.72
CA ASP A 201 30.56 4.43 -28.08
C ASP A 201 29.34 4.36 -29.00
N THR A 202 28.79 3.16 -29.10
CA THR A 202 27.52 2.87 -29.76
C THR A 202 26.44 3.01 -28.69
N PRO A 203 25.41 3.86 -28.89
CA PRO A 203 24.29 3.94 -27.96
C PRO A 203 23.61 2.57 -27.83
N ALA A 204 23.20 2.21 -26.61
CA ALA A 204 22.62 0.90 -26.31
C ALA A 204 21.36 0.63 -27.14
N GLU A 205 20.54 1.65 -27.41
CA GLU A 205 19.35 1.53 -28.27
C GLU A 205 19.66 1.07 -29.70
N ASN A 206 20.87 1.35 -30.19
CA ASN A 206 21.28 1.06 -31.56
C ASN A 206 21.91 -0.33 -31.69
N ILE A 207 22.04 -1.11 -30.60
CA ILE A 207 22.65 -2.43 -30.64
C ILE A 207 21.78 -3.40 -31.44
N SER A 208 22.32 -3.85 -32.58
CA SER A 208 21.67 -4.80 -33.47
C SER A 208 22.66 -5.82 -34.04
N VAL A 209 22.11 -6.87 -34.67
CA VAL A 209 22.90 -7.92 -35.36
C VAL A 209 23.71 -7.36 -36.54
N GLU A 210 23.33 -6.19 -37.08
CA GLU A 210 24.05 -5.52 -38.16
C GLU A 210 25.41 -4.96 -37.69
N ILE A 211 25.53 -4.61 -36.40
CA ILE A 211 26.73 -4.03 -35.82
C ILE A 211 27.63 -5.13 -35.26
N LYS A 212 28.50 -5.70 -36.09
CA LYS A 212 29.38 -6.83 -35.70
C LYS A 212 30.22 -6.60 -34.43
N THR A 213 30.61 -5.36 -34.13
CA THR A 213 31.38 -5.02 -32.93
C THR A 213 30.92 -3.67 -32.41
N ALA A 214 30.58 -3.60 -31.13
CA ALA A 214 30.15 -2.38 -30.45
C ALA A 214 31.03 -2.10 -29.23
N VAL A 215 31.11 -0.82 -28.88
CA VAL A 215 31.65 -0.37 -27.59
C VAL A 215 30.51 0.36 -26.91
N VAL A 216 30.10 -0.09 -25.73
CA VAL A 216 29.01 0.52 -24.96
C VAL A 216 29.57 0.96 -23.61
N SER A 217 29.16 2.14 -23.14
CA SER A 217 29.53 2.66 -21.82
C SER A 217 28.25 2.91 -21.04
N GLY A 218 28.21 2.48 -19.78
CA GLY A 218 26.99 2.60 -18.98
C GLY A 218 27.16 2.14 -17.53
N ASP A 219 26.07 2.28 -16.78
CA ASP A 219 25.93 1.74 -15.44
C ASP A 219 25.69 0.23 -15.49
N VAL A 220 26.28 -0.52 -14.56
CA VAL A 220 26.16 -1.98 -14.49
C VAL A 220 25.08 -2.39 -13.48
N SER A 221 24.10 -3.14 -13.96
CA SER A 221 23.02 -3.74 -13.16
C SER A 221 22.79 -5.22 -13.51
N PHE A 222 21.85 -5.90 -12.83
CA PHE A 222 21.45 -7.29 -13.09
C PHE A 222 22.61 -8.30 -13.25
N PHE A 223 23.60 -8.26 -12.35
CA PHE A 223 24.79 -9.10 -12.41
C PHE A 223 24.52 -10.52 -11.90
N GLU A 224 24.73 -11.53 -12.76
CA GLU A 224 24.49 -12.94 -12.51
C GLU A 224 25.74 -13.78 -12.84
N ILE A 225 26.02 -14.78 -12.00
CA ILE A 225 27.06 -15.79 -12.24
C ILE A 225 26.39 -17.16 -12.28
N PHE A 226 26.61 -17.90 -13.38
CA PHE A 226 26.17 -19.28 -13.52
C PHE A 226 27.39 -20.20 -13.65
N MET A 227 27.49 -21.18 -12.76
CA MET A 227 28.57 -22.17 -12.79
C MET A 227 28.22 -23.31 -13.75
N ASN A 228 29.10 -23.58 -14.71
CA ASN A 228 28.95 -24.71 -15.63
C ASN A 228 29.56 -25.98 -15.03
N ARG A 229 29.03 -27.14 -15.44
CA ARG A 229 29.54 -28.47 -15.03
C ARG A 229 31.01 -28.72 -15.35
N ASN A 230 31.59 -27.97 -16.30
CA ASN A 230 32.98 -28.08 -16.72
C ASN A 230 33.94 -27.15 -15.93
N GLY A 231 33.46 -26.48 -14.87
CA GLY A 231 34.25 -25.58 -14.03
C GLY A 231 34.41 -24.16 -14.57
N SER A 232 33.86 -23.85 -15.75
CA SER A 232 33.78 -22.46 -16.25
C SER A 232 32.57 -21.73 -15.68
N ALA A 233 32.67 -20.42 -15.52
CA ALA A 233 31.61 -19.54 -15.09
C ALA A 233 31.11 -18.68 -16.26
N ARG A 234 29.79 -18.63 -16.46
CA ARG A 234 29.12 -17.66 -17.33
C ARG A 234 28.73 -16.46 -16.49
N VAL A 235 29.26 -15.29 -16.84
CA VAL A 235 28.91 -14.01 -16.21
C VAL A 235 27.99 -13.25 -17.15
N SER A 236 26.86 -12.79 -16.64
CA SER A 236 25.92 -11.92 -17.35
C SER A 236 25.63 -10.68 -16.52
N PHE A 237 25.54 -9.52 -17.16
CA PHE A 237 25.12 -8.28 -16.52
C PHE A 237 24.48 -7.35 -17.55
N ALA A 238 23.76 -6.34 -17.10
CA ALA A 238 23.22 -5.29 -17.94
C ALA A 238 24.18 -4.09 -17.98
N LEU A 239 24.23 -3.41 -19.12
CA LEU A 239 24.91 -2.13 -19.27
C LEU A 239 23.92 -1.10 -19.80
N SER A 240 23.68 -0.06 -19.01
CA SER A 240 22.64 0.94 -19.26
C SER A 240 23.26 2.31 -19.51
N ASP A 241 22.95 2.91 -20.65
CA ASP A 241 23.32 4.29 -20.96
C ASP A 241 22.08 5.21 -20.90
N GLU A 242 22.22 6.46 -21.37
CA GLU A 242 21.11 7.43 -21.41
C GLU A 242 19.99 7.05 -22.40
N THR A 243 20.20 6.06 -23.27
CA THR A 243 19.28 5.71 -24.37
C THR A 243 18.56 4.39 -24.15
N SER A 244 19.24 3.36 -23.64
CA SER A 244 18.67 2.04 -23.38
C SER A 244 19.61 1.17 -22.53
N SER A 245 19.27 -0.11 -22.42
CA SER A 245 20.08 -1.13 -21.76
C SER A 245 20.38 -2.28 -22.70
N VAL A 246 21.60 -2.78 -22.65
CA VAL A 246 22.03 -3.98 -23.39
C VAL A 246 22.56 -5.04 -22.41
N ARG A 247 22.22 -6.30 -22.66
CA ARG A 247 22.78 -7.41 -21.89
C ARG A 247 24.18 -7.73 -22.36
N VAL A 248 25.10 -7.83 -21.43
CA VAL A 248 26.49 -8.24 -21.64
C VAL A 248 26.69 -9.65 -21.11
N MET A 249 27.46 -10.46 -21.85
CA MET A 249 27.78 -11.83 -21.48
C MET A 249 29.25 -12.16 -21.75
N LEU A 250 29.87 -12.93 -20.86
CA LEU A 250 31.20 -13.50 -21.03
C LEU A 250 31.36 -14.84 -20.31
N PHE A 251 32.39 -15.58 -20.69
CA PHE A 251 32.80 -16.82 -20.03
C PHE A 251 34.20 -16.64 -19.44
N CYS A 252 34.39 -17.07 -18.18
CA CYS A 252 35.67 -17.01 -17.48
C CYS A 252 35.75 -18.11 -16.41
N ASP A 253 36.85 -18.21 -15.67
CA ASP A 253 36.95 -19.08 -14.49
C ASP A 253 36.23 -18.48 -13.26
N GLU A 254 35.92 -19.30 -12.26
CA GLU A 254 35.20 -18.89 -11.05
C GLU A 254 35.87 -17.73 -10.29
N LYS A 255 37.20 -17.76 -10.18
CA LYS A 255 37.95 -16.73 -9.46
C LYS A 255 37.85 -15.38 -10.17
N THR A 256 37.93 -15.40 -11.49
CA THR A 256 37.71 -14.22 -12.32
C THR A 256 36.27 -13.72 -12.23
N ALA A 257 35.28 -14.61 -12.21
CA ALA A 257 33.87 -14.25 -12.08
C ALA A 257 33.58 -13.52 -10.76
N LYS A 258 34.09 -14.05 -9.62
CA LYS A 258 33.97 -13.40 -8.30
C LYS A 258 34.64 -12.03 -8.28
N ARG A 259 35.86 -11.91 -8.83
CA ARG A 259 36.57 -10.63 -8.95
C ARG A 259 35.79 -9.60 -9.78
N LEU A 260 35.18 -10.05 -10.89
CA LEU A 260 34.35 -9.19 -11.73
C LEU A 260 33.09 -8.72 -10.99
N GLN A 261 32.43 -9.60 -10.23
CA GLN A 261 31.28 -9.23 -9.42
C GLN A 261 31.63 -8.17 -8.38
N GLU A 262 32.72 -8.34 -7.64
CA GLU A 262 33.22 -7.36 -6.67
C GLU A 262 33.57 -6.01 -7.32
N SER A 263 34.12 -6.02 -8.54
CA SER A 263 34.58 -4.80 -9.21
C SER A 263 33.48 -4.06 -9.97
N LEU A 264 32.46 -4.76 -10.47
CA LEU A 264 31.46 -4.20 -11.39
C LEU A 264 30.10 -3.94 -10.77
N LYS A 265 29.76 -4.58 -9.65
CA LYS A 265 28.44 -4.41 -9.03
C LYS A 265 28.22 -2.94 -8.63
N GLY A 266 27.23 -2.29 -9.24
CA GLY A 266 26.90 -0.88 -9.02
C GLY A 266 27.93 0.11 -9.59
N ALA A 267 28.87 -0.35 -10.42
CA ALA A 267 29.88 0.50 -11.03
C ALA A 267 29.51 0.92 -12.46
N ARG A 268 30.27 1.87 -13.01
CA ARG A 268 30.21 2.20 -14.43
C ARG A 268 31.25 1.42 -15.19
N ALA A 269 30.88 0.90 -16.36
CA ALA A 269 31.76 0.12 -17.20
C ALA A 269 31.71 0.58 -18.65
N ARG A 270 32.83 0.39 -19.34
CA ARG A 270 32.97 0.53 -20.78
C ARG A 270 33.35 -0.82 -21.36
N VAL A 271 32.45 -1.41 -22.13
CA VAL A 271 32.54 -2.77 -22.63
C VAL A 271 32.67 -2.76 -24.15
N ARG A 272 33.70 -3.44 -24.66
CA ARG A 272 33.81 -3.76 -26.09
C ARG A 272 33.40 -5.20 -26.31
N GLY A 273 32.54 -5.46 -27.28
CA GLY A 273 32.10 -6.83 -27.59
C GLY A 273 31.55 -7.00 -29.00
N THR A 274 31.26 -8.24 -29.36
CA THR A 274 30.53 -8.58 -30.59
C THR A 274 29.05 -8.73 -30.28
N THR A 275 28.18 -8.17 -31.10
CA THR A 275 26.73 -8.35 -30.93
C THR A 275 26.32 -9.74 -31.38
N GLN A 276 25.40 -10.36 -30.65
CA GLN A 276 24.85 -11.67 -30.93
C GLN A 276 23.35 -11.65 -30.67
N PHE A 277 22.58 -12.40 -31.47
CA PHE A 277 21.15 -12.56 -31.22
C PHE A 277 20.92 -13.77 -30.30
N ASN A 278 20.24 -13.55 -29.19
CA ASN A 278 19.89 -14.61 -28.26
C ASN A 278 18.48 -15.11 -28.60
N HIS A 279 18.40 -16.28 -29.25
CA HIS A 279 17.12 -16.88 -29.65
C HIS A 279 16.21 -17.28 -28.49
N PHE A 280 16.77 -17.57 -27.30
CA PHE A 280 15.96 -17.92 -26.14
C PHE A 280 15.22 -16.70 -25.57
N ARG A 281 15.86 -15.52 -25.63
CA ARG A 281 15.28 -14.26 -25.12
C ARG A 281 14.72 -13.36 -26.22
N ASN A 282 14.92 -13.74 -27.48
CA ASN A 282 14.54 -12.97 -28.66
C ASN A 282 15.10 -11.52 -28.65
N GLU A 283 16.32 -11.31 -28.17
CA GLU A 283 16.96 -9.99 -28.03
C GLU A 283 18.45 -10.00 -28.44
N CYS A 284 19.00 -8.83 -28.77
CA CYS A 284 20.44 -8.68 -29.03
C CYS A 284 21.23 -8.53 -27.72
N GLU A 285 22.33 -9.27 -27.60
CA GLU A 285 23.27 -9.20 -26.48
C GLU A 285 24.70 -8.89 -26.96
N LEU A 286 25.53 -8.39 -26.05
CA LEU A 286 26.93 -8.05 -26.29
C LEU A 286 27.83 -9.11 -25.64
N LYS A 287 28.46 -9.94 -26.46
CA LYS A 287 29.50 -10.86 -25.98
C LYS A 287 30.80 -10.08 -25.74
N ALA A 288 31.17 -9.90 -24.47
CA ALA A 288 32.30 -9.04 -24.11
C ALA A 288 33.64 -9.62 -24.57
N SER A 289 34.49 -8.73 -25.06
CA SER A 289 35.89 -8.97 -25.46
C SER A 289 36.88 -8.12 -24.67
N GLY A 290 36.38 -7.10 -23.96
CA GLY A 290 37.16 -6.24 -23.07
C GLY A 290 36.24 -5.38 -22.21
N ILE A 291 36.61 -5.18 -20.94
CA ILE A 291 35.86 -4.40 -19.94
C ILE A 291 36.80 -3.43 -19.23
N ARG A 292 36.44 -2.15 -19.24
CA ARG A 292 37.09 -1.09 -18.48
C ARG A 292 36.14 -0.56 -17.41
N LEU A 293 36.65 -0.38 -16.20
CA LEU A 293 35.95 0.30 -15.12
C LEU A 293 36.04 1.81 -15.34
N LEU A 294 34.90 2.48 -15.36
CA LEU A 294 34.79 3.94 -15.46
C LEU A 294 34.65 4.55 -14.05
N PRO A 295 35.05 5.83 -13.87
CA PRO A 295 34.74 6.54 -12.65
C PRO A 295 33.22 6.62 -12.42
N PRO A 296 32.77 6.66 -11.15
CA PRO A 296 31.35 6.87 -10.85
C PRO A 296 30.87 8.20 -11.45
N ARG A 297 29.59 8.27 -11.81
CA ARG A 297 28.98 9.53 -12.27
C ARG A 297 29.07 10.55 -11.13
N GLU A 298 29.51 11.76 -11.44
CA GLU A 298 29.44 12.85 -10.47
C GLU A 298 27.96 13.14 -10.19
N ARG A 299 27.58 13.10 -8.91
CA ARG A 299 26.25 13.55 -8.47
C ARG A 299 26.15 15.06 -8.70
N ARG A 300 24.97 15.54 -9.06
CA ARG A 300 24.71 16.98 -9.13
C ARG A 300 25.02 17.62 -7.78
N ARG A 301 25.63 18.80 -7.81
CA ARG A 301 25.98 19.58 -6.62
C ARG A 301 25.33 20.94 -6.73
N ASP A 302 24.91 21.45 -5.60
CA ASP A 302 24.49 22.83 -5.47
C ASP A 302 25.73 23.67 -5.10
N GLU A 303 26.11 24.61 -5.97
CA GLU A 303 27.32 25.43 -5.82
C GLU A 303 27.02 26.84 -5.29
N ALA A 304 25.75 27.19 -5.08
CA ALA A 304 25.35 28.50 -4.59
C ALA A 304 25.91 28.77 -3.19
N LEU A 305 26.30 30.01 -2.91
CA LEU A 305 26.86 30.35 -1.60
C LEU A 305 25.79 30.31 -0.49
N GLN A 306 24.59 30.81 -0.83
CA GLN A 306 23.38 30.71 -0.01
C GLN A 306 22.41 29.76 -0.71
N LYS A 307 21.78 28.89 0.07
CA LYS A 307 20.99 27.77 -0.43
C LYS A 307 19.50 28.09 -0.39
N ARG A 308 18.76 27.60 -1.38
CA ARG A 308 17.29 27.66 -1.36
C ARG A 308 16.71 26.67 -0.35
N VAL A 309 15.41 26.84 -0.09
CA VAL A 309 14.55 25.84 0.55
C VAL A 309 13.48 25.43 -0.45
N GLU A 310 13.27 24.12 -0.62
CA GLU A 310 12.15 23.60 -1.40
C GLU A 310 10.89 23.50 -0.53
N LEU A 311 9.81 24.13 -0.98
CA LEU A 311 8.52 24.18 -0.27
C LEU A 311 7.43 23.35 -0.96
N HIS A 312 7.69 22.83 -2.16
CA HIS A 312 6.71 22.06 -2.94
C HIS A 312 7.39 20.90 -3.68
N ILE A 313 7.24 19.69 -3.15
CA ILE A 313 7.84 18.47 -3.71
C ILE A 313 7.02 17.25 -3.31
N HIS A 314 6.93 16.30 -4.25
CA HIS A 314 6.14 15.09 -4.12
C HIS A 314 7.03 13.86 -4.02
N SER A 315 6.61 12.95 -3.15
CA SER A 315 7.19 11.63 -2.96
C SER A 315 6.38 10.55 -3.69
N MET A 316 6.88 9.32 -3.68
CA MET A 316 6.20 8.12 -4.16
C MET A 316 4.81 7.90 -3.55
N MET A 317 4.44 8.62 -2.48
CA MET A 317 3.11 8.58 -1.87
C MET A 317 2.07 9.45 -2.61
N SER A 318 2.49 10.35 -3.49
CA SER A 318 1.63 10.93 -4.53
C SER A 318 1.26 9.84 -5.56
N GLU A 319 0.13 9.17 -5.29
CA GLU A 319 -0.35 7.98 -5.99
C GLU A 319 -0.28 8.13 -7.52
N ASP A 320 0.41 7.19 -8.19
CA ASP A 320 0.54 7.14 -9.65
C ASP A 320 1.00 8.51 -10.24
N ASP A 321 1.97 9.19 -9.63
CA ASP A 321 2.51 10.48 -10.12
C ASP A 321 4.01 10.67 -9.89
N ALA A 322 4.46 10.68 -8.63
CA ALA A 322 5.86 10.95 -8.28
C ALA A 322 6.68 9.68 -7.99
N LEU A 323 8.00 9.83 -8.07
CA LEU A 323 8.98 8.74 -8.13
C LEU A 323 10.08 8.83 -7.06
N ILE A 324 10.04 9.85 -6.20
CA ILE A 324 11.09 10.06 -5.20
C ILE A 324 10.66 9.43 -3.88
N ASP A 325 11.50 8.58 -3.29
CA ASP A 325 11.25 8.17 -1.91
C ASP A 325 11.31 9.40 -0.97
N ALA A 326 10.41 9.48 0.02
CA ALA A 326 10.35 10.64 0.90
C ALA A 326 11.66 10.86 1.69
N GLY A 327 12.35 9.78 2.06
CA GLY A 327 13.67 9.85 2.68
C GLY A 327 14.76 10.31 1.72
N ASP A 328 14.67 9.94 0.44
CA ASP A 328 15.61 10.40 -0.60
C ASP A 328 15.48 11.89 -0.91
N ILE A 329 14.28 12.48 -0.79
CA ILE A 329 14.10 13.95 -0.85
C ILE A 329 14.99 14.62 0.21
N VAL A 330 14.91 14.14 1.45
CA VAL A 330 15.65 14.69 2.60
C VAL A 330 17.15 14.50 2.42
N ARG A 331 17.58 13.29 2.03
CA ARG A 331 19.00 12.99 1.76
C ARG A 331 19.55 13.85 0.62
N GLN A 332 18.78 14.08 -0.44
CA GLN A 332 19.20 14.91 -1.56
C GLN A 332 19.30 16.39 -1.17
N ALA A 333 18.32 16.92 -0.45
CA ALA A 333 18.34 18.31 0.03
C ALA A 333 19.55 18.55 0.97
N ALA A 334 19.82 17.62 1.89
CA ALA A 334 21.01 17.66 2.75
C ALA A 334 22.33 17.49 1.95
N HIS A 335 22.31 16.75 0.83
CA HIS A 335 23.45 16.68 -0.09
C HIS A 335 23.71 18.02 -0.80
N PHE A 336 22.67 18.73 -1.20
CA PHE A 336 22.75 20.08 -1.74
C PHE A 336 23.09 21.14 -0.68
N GLY A 337 22.99 20.80 0.60
CA GLY A 337 23.25 21.70 1.72
C GLY A 337 22.10 22.65 2.01
N HIS A 338 20.88 22.34 1.56
CA HIS A 338 19.68 23.11 1.89
C HIS A 338 19.43 23.05 3.40
N GLU A 339 18.98 24.16 3.99
CA GLU A 339 18.73 24.25 5.44
C GLU A 339 17.43 23.56 5.85
N ALA A 340 16.45 23.50 4.93
CA ALA A 340 15.16 22.88 5.13
C ALA A 340 14.62 22.27 3.83
N VAL A 341 13.66 21.36 3.95
CA VAL A 341 12.89 20.81 2.83
C VAL A 341 11.48 20.43 3.28
N ALA A 342 10.48 20.75 2.44
CA ALA A 342 9.10 20.33 2.67
C ALA A 342 8.78 18.98 2.03
N ILE A 343 7.75 18.30 2.54
CA ILE A 343 7.11 17.15 1.88
C ILE A 343 5.65 17.52 1.69
N THR A 344 5.15 17.52 0.45
CA THR A 344 3.81 18.03 0.11
C THR A 344 3.06 17.09 -0.83
N ASP A 345 2.90 15.83 -0.43
CA ASP A 345 2.20 14.82 -1.23
C ASP A 345 0.72 15.18 -1.51
N HIS A 346 0.17 14.65 -2.61
CA HIS A 346 -1.18 14.94 -3.06
C HIS A 346 -2.26 14.35 -2.13
N GLY A 347 -2.85 15.20 -1.29
CA GLY A 347 -4.00 14.87 -0.44
C GLY A 347 -3.71 13.81 0.63
N VAL A 348 -2.43 13.49 0.87
CA VAL A 348 -1.96 12.46 1.80
C VAL A 348 -0.67 12.93 2.47
N VAL A 349 -0.30 12.25 3.57
CA VAL A 349 0.91 12.56 4.34
C VAL A 349 1.76 11.32 4.66
N GLN A 350 1.52 10.21 3.95
CA GLN A 350 2.17 8.91 4.15
C GLN A 350 3.70 8.92 4.10
N GLY A 351 4.31 9.91 3.44
CA GLY A 351 5.77 10.05 3.36
C GLY A 351 6.42 10.58 4.64
N PHE A 352 5.64 11.08 5.61
CA PHE A 352 6.17 11.75 6.80
C PHE A 352 7.10 10.86 7.65
N PRO A 353 6.76 9.60 7.99
CA PRO A 353 7.63 8.77 8.82
C PRO A 353 9.01 8.54 8.17
N ALA A 354 9.03 8.16 6.89
CA ALA A 354 10.28 7.93 6.14
C ALA A 354 11.13 9.21 6.00
N ALA A 355 10.49 10.37 5.76
CA ALA A 355 11.19 11.64 5.70
C ALA A 355 11.79 12.03 7.07
N PHE A 356 11.07 11.78 8.16
CA PHE A 356 11.56 12.05 9.51
C PHE A 356 12.74 11.14 9.89
N GLU A 357 12.65 9.84 9.63
CA GLU A 357 13.76 8.90 9.85
C GLU A 357 15.03 9.32 9.08
N ALA A 358 14.87 9.73 7.81
CA ALA A 358 15.97 10.24 7.01
C ALA A 358 16.55 11.55 7.56
N SER A 359 15.71 12.46 8.08
CA SER A 359 16.17 13.69 8.73
C SER A 359 17.05 13.39 9.95
N GLU A 360 16.62 12.46 10.80
CA GLU A 360 17.37 12.00 11.96
C GLU A 360 18.67 11.26 11.58
N GLU A 361 18.64 10.48 10.48
CA GLU A 361 19.84 9.88 9.88
C GLU A 361 20.85 10.96 9.49
N MET A 362 20.40 12.00 8.77
CA MET A 362 21.24 13.08 8.29
C MET A 362 21.77 13.96 9.43
N ALA A 363 20.96 14.20 10.48
CA ALA A 363 21.39 14.88 11.69
C ALA A 363 22.53 14.12 12.39
N ARG A 364 22.38 12.79 12.57
CA ARG A 364 23.45 11.93 13.13
C ARG A 364 24.72 11.92 12.26
N ALA A 365 24.58 12.10 10.95
CA ALA A 365 25.70 12.23 10.02
C ALA A 365 26.34 13.63 9.98
N GLY A 366 25.92 14.57 10.84
CA GLY A 366 26.43 15.94 10.90
C GLY A 366 25.94 16.85 9.77
N LYS A 367 24.83 16.48 9.12
CA LYS A 367 24.19 17.21 8.02
C LYS A 367 22.70 17.42 8.34
N ALA A 368 22.42 17.93 9.53
CA ALA A 368 21.06 18.19 9.98
C ALA A 368 20.33 19.09 8.97
N ILE A 369 19.10 18.71 8.66
CA ILE A 369 18.22 19.44 7.76
C ILE A 369 16.85 19.54 8.44
N LYS A 370 16.22 20.70 8.34
CA LYS A 370 14.90 20.90 8.91
C LYS A 370 13.84 20.31 7.98
N LEU A 371 13.01 19.42 8.54
CA LEU A 371 11.88 18.85 7.83
C LEU A 371 10.64 19.72 8.00
N ILE A 372 9.98 20.09 6.90
CA ILE A 372 8.70 20.79 6.90
C ILE A 372 7.61 19.80 6.48
N LEU A 373 6.74 19.44 7.42
CA LEU A 373 5.65 18.50 7.18
C LEU A 373 4.47 19.21 6.54
N GLY A 374 4.05 18.80 5.34
CA GLY A 374 2.95 19.44 4.63
C GLY A 374 2.17 18.51 3.69
N MET A 375 1.26 19.11 2.93
CA MET A 375 0.40 18.41 1.97
C MET A 375 0.02 19.36 0.84
N GLU A 376 -0.05 18.85 -0.39
CA GLU A 376 -0.80 19.53 -1.45
C GLU A 376 -2.26 19.01 -1.44
N GLY A 377 -3.17 19.81 -0.87
CA GLY A 377 -4.58 19.45 -0.70
C GLY A 377 -5.45 19.80 -1.92
N TYR A 378 -6.60 19.12 -2.04
CA TYR A 378 -7.61 19.44 -3.05
C TYR A 378 -8.76 20.21 -2.41
N VAL A 379 -8.80 21.54 -2.59
CA VAL A 379 -9.87 22.36 -2.01
C VAL A 379 -11.07 22.51 -2.94
N VAL A 380 -12.26 22.52 -2.34
CA VAL A 380 -13.52 22.81 -3.01
C VAL A 380 -14.26 23.92 -2.28
N ASP A 381 -14.85 24.83 -3.04
CA ASP A 381 -15.73 25.85 -2.49
C ASP A 381 -17.09 25.21 -2.16
N ASP A 382 -17.41 25.17 -0.88
CA ASP A 382 -18.67 24.65 -0.35
C ASP A 382 -19.62 25.75 0.11
N GLY A 383 -19.30 27.03 -0.17
CA GLY A 383 -20.12 28.16 0.21
C GLY A 383 -20.01 28.49 1.70
N GLN A 384 -21.10 29.05 2.25
CA GLN A 384 -21.11 29.53 3.63
C GLN A 384 -21.82 28.54 4.56
N LEU A 385 -21.13 28.15 5.63
CA LEU A 385 -21.67 27.27 6.67
C LEU A 385 -22.24 28.10 7.85
N LEU A 386 -23.52 27.91 8.19
CA LEU A 386 -24.15 28.57 9.36
C LEU A 386 -23.95 27.77 10.65
N CYS A 387 -23.94 26.45 10.54
CA CYS A 387 -23.88 25.53 11.66
C CYS A 387 -23.26 24.18 11.23
N TYR A 388 -22.68 23.46 12.20
CA TYR A 388 -22.00 22.18 11.99
C TYR A 388 -22.27 21.19 13.12
N GLY A 389 -22.35 19.90 12.78
CA GLY A 389 -22.38 18.80 13.75
C GLY A 389 -23.68 18.68 14.53
N LEU A 390 -24.71 19.43 14.14
CA LEU A 390 -26.04 19.33 14.74
C LEU A 390 -26.74 18.04 14.29
N PRO A 391 -27.55 17.40 15.15
CA PRO A 391 -28.37 16.25 14.76
C PRO A 391 -29.39 16.64 13.66
N GLU A 392 -29.70 15.70 12.76
CA GLU A 392 -30.62 15.93 11.63
C GLU A 392 -32.08 16.13 12.07
N GLU A 393 -32.48 15.49 13.17
CA GLU A 393 -33.78 15.63 13.81
C GLU A 393 -33.60 16.26 15.20
N ILE A 394 -34.17 17.45 15.39
CA ILE A 394 -34.41 18.03 16.73
C ILE A 394 -35.90 17.81 16.97
N ASP A 395 -36.25 16.94 17.91
CA ASP A 395 -37.64 16.55 18.21
C ASP A 395 -38.49 17.80 18.49
N ASP A 396 -39.65 17.89 17.82
CA ASP A 396 -40.60 19.01 17.92
C ASP A 396 -41.19 19.18 19.34
N GLN A 397 -40.96 18.22 20.25
CA GLN A 397 -41.35 18.29 21.67
C GLN A 397 -40.20 18.62 22.63
N LEU A 398 -38.95 18.69 22.19
CA LEU A 398 -37.85 19.10 23.04
C LEU A 398 -37.72 20.62 23.06
N ASP A 399 -38.24 21.20 24.14
CA ASP A 399 -37.92 22.53 24.59
C ASP A 399 -36.42 22.80 24.37
N LEU A 400 -36.08 23.80 23.55
CA LEU A 400 -34.71 24.31 23.52
C LEU A 400 -34.26 24.91 24.88
N LEU A 401 -35.12 24.82 25.90
CA LEU A 401 -34.91 25.07 27.32
C LEU A 401 -34.40 23.84 28.12
N GLU A 402 -34.14 22.69 27.47
CA GLU A 402 -33.32 21.55 27.97
C GLU A 402 -32.13 21.25 27.02
N SER A 403 -31.78 22.19 26.13
CA SER A 403 -31.20 21.95 24.79
C SER A 403 -29.77 21.42 24.69
N GLY A 404 -29.03 21.28 25.79
CA GLY A 404 -27.60 20.94 25.69
C GLY A 404 -26.81 21.91 24.78
N ILE A 405 -27.21 23.19 24.70
CA ILE A 405 -26.48 24.24 23.98
C ILE A 405 -25.72 25.10 24.99
N VAL A 406 -24.45 25.34 24.71
CA VAL A 406 -23.54 26.17 25.50
C VAL A 406 -23.11 27.36 24.66
N SER A 407 -23.28 28.58 25.17
CA SER A 407 -22.68 29.75 24.53
C SER A 407 -21.28 29.99 25.06
N ILE A 408 -20.38 30.28 24.13
CA ILE A 408 -18.99 30.63 24.42
C ILE A 408 -18.68 31.97 23.76
N SER A 409 -18.12 32.88 24.54
CA SER A 409 -17.48 34.09 24.04
C SER A 409 -16.10 34.22 24.68
N VAL A 410 -15.08 34.42 23.83
CA VAL A 410 -13.70 34.62 24.27
C VAL A 410 -13.32 36.07 24.05
N GLN A 411 -12.81 36.71 25.11
CA GLN A 411 -12.27 38.06 25.06
C GLN A 411 -10.79 38.00 25.38
N THR A 412 -9.97 38.56 24.49
CA THR A 412 -8.51 38.62 24.64
C THR A 412 -8.10 40.01 25.12
N GLU A 413 -7.43 40.08 26.27
CA GLU A 413 -6.89 41.31 26.84
C GLU A 413 -5.43 41.09 27.27
N MET A 414 -4.47 41.68 26.54
CA MET A 414 -3.02 41.48 26.76
C MET A 414 -2.66 39.98 26.75
N ASP A 415 -2.27 39.42 27.92
CA ASP A 415 -1.87 38.02 28.13
C ASP A 415 -2.96 37.18 28.82
N ARG A 416 -4.19 37.70 28.87
CA ARG A 416 -5.34 37.08 29.55
C ARG A 416 -6.44 36.78 28.56
N LEU A 417 -7.04 35.62 28.74
CA LEU A 417 -8.23 35.17 28.02
C LEU A 417 -9.37 35.05 29.01
N LEU A 418 -10.39 35.89 28.84
CA LEU A 418 -11.63 35.79 29.58
C LEU A 418 -12.61 34.95 28.76
N VAL A 419 -12.92 33.77 29.27
CA VAL A 419 -13.82 32.81 28.63
C VAL A 419 -15.14 32.83 29.37
N PHE A 420 -16.16 33.36 28.72
CA PHE A 420 -17.53 33.35 29.22
C PHE A 420 -18.23 32.12 28.66
N VAL A 421 -18.70 31.26 29.55
CA VAL A 421 -19.41 30.03 29.20
C VAL A 421 -20.76 30.01 29.91
N SER A 422 -21.85 29.81 29.19
CA SER A 422 -23.19 29.79 29.76
C SER A 422 -24.06 28.71 29.12
N ASP A 423 -24.84 28.03 29.94
CA ASP A 423 -25.99 27.22 29.52
C ASP A 423 -27.28 27.82 30.10
N GLU A 424 -28.42 27.14 30.01
CA GLU A 424 -29.74 27.62 30.48
C GLU A 424 -29.86 27.79 32.01
N ASN A 425 -29.02 27.08 32.77
CA ASN A 425 -29.10 26.90 34.22
C ASN A 425 -28.00 27.67 34.97
N GLN A 426 -26.84 27.84 34.35
CA GLN A 426 -25.64 28.39 34.98
C GLN A 426 -24.78 29.18 33.98
N SER A 427 -24.08 30.18 34.50
CA SER A 427 -23.08 30.96 33.78
C SER A 427 -21.78 31.00 34.58
N LYS A 428 -20.66 30.83 33.89
CA LYS A 428 -19.32 30.85 34.47
C LYS A 428 -18.41 31.73 33.63
N THR A 429 -17.44 32.35 34.28
CA THR A 429 -16.37 33.10 33.63
C THR A 429 -15.06 32.52 34.12
N TYR A 430 -14.23 32.12 33.17
CA TYR A 430 -12.90 31.60 33.45
C TYR A 430 -11.88 32.62 32.99
N GLU A 431 -10.89 32.87 33.84
CA GLU A 431 -9.70 33.63 33.49
C GLU A 431 -8.59 32.63 33.18
N ILE A 432 -8.11 32.65 31.95
CA ILE A 432 -6.95 31.88 31.51
C ILE A 432 -5.81 32.87 31.34
N VAL A 433 -4.78 32.72 32.16
CA VAL A 433 -3.51 33.44 32.03
C VAL A 433 -2.51 32.50 31.39
N GLN A 434 -1.92 32.90 30.26
CA GLN A 434 -1.10 31.99 29.43
C GLN A 434 0.12 31.41 30.16
N SER A 435 0.62 32.08 31.20
CA SER A 435 1.79 31.71 32.00
C SER A 435 1.46 31.05 33.35
N ASP A 436 0.18 30.81 33.66
CA ASP A 436 -0.26 30.29 34.95
C ASP A 436 -0.39 28.75 34.95
N PRO A 437 0.18 28.04 35.94
CA PRO A 437 -0.05 26.60 36.14
C PRO A 437 -1.52 26.19 36.22
N GLU A 438 -2.43 27.04 36.73
CA GLU A 438 -3.86 26.73 36.80
C GLU A 438 -4.57 26.81 35.44
N ARG A 439 -3.91 27.29 34.37
CA ARG A 439 -4.48 27.37 33.02
C ARG A 439 -5.09 26.04 32.55
N ILE A 440 -4.35 24.94 32.70
CA ILE A 440 -4.80 23.62 32.23
C ILE A 440 -6.01 23.13 33.02
N LYS A 441 -6.04 23.41 34.32
CA LYS A 441 -7.19 23.11 35.17
C LYS A 441 -8.42 23.89 34.68
N ASN A 442 -8.30 25.19 34.44
CA ASN A 442 -9.40 26.01 33.93
C ASN A 442 -9.89 25.55 32.55
N LEU A 443 -8.97 25.18 31.65
CA LEU A 443 -9.32 24.61 30.35
C LEU A 443 -10.08 23.29 30.49
N ARG A 444 -9.65 22.40 31.38
CA ARG A 444 -10.36 21.14 31.67
C ARG A 444 -11.74 21.40 32.27
N GLU A 445 -11.87 22.37 33.17
CA GLU A 445 -13.17 22.77 33.73
C GLU A 445 -14.09 23.36 32.64
N ILE A 446 -13.55 24.14 31.70
CA ILE A 446 -14.32 24.62 30.54
C ILE A 446 -14.75 23.44 29.67
N ALA A 447 -13.84 22.54 29.30
CA ALA A 447 -14.16 21.40 28.45
C ALA A 447 -15.19 20.47 29.11
N ALA A 448 -15.05 20.19 30.41
CA ALA A 448 -16.01 19.44 31.20
C ALA A 448 -17.33 20.18 31.41
N PHE A 449 -17.32 21.52 31.40
CA PHE A 449 -18.56 22.27 31.31
C PHE A 449 -19.19 22.04 29.94
N ILE A 450 -18.45 22.13 28.84
CA ILE A 450 -19.05 21.97 27.51
C ILE A 450 -19.56 20.55 27.30
N ASP A 451 -18.76 19.51 27.55
CA ASP A 451 -19.16 18.09 27.58
C ASP A 451 -20.04 17.62 26.39
N GLY A 452 -19.49 17.68 25.18
CA GLY A 452 -20.19 17.26 23.95
C GLY A 452 -21.30 18.21 23.47
N ARG A 453 -21.64 19.25 24.24
CA ARG A 453 -22.75 20.17 23.95
C ARG A 453 -22.49 21.04 22.73
N THR A 454 -23.57 21.42 22.07
CA THR A 454 -23.51 22.31 20.89
C THR A 454 -23.10 23.71 21.31
N LEU A 455 -22.17 24.31 20.59
CA LEU A 455 -21.66 25.63 20.88
C LEU A 455 -22.38 26.73 20.10
N LEU A 456 -22.96 27.70 20.81
CA LEU A 456 -23.38 28.95 20.20
C LEU A 456 -22.21 29.94 20.22
N LEU A 457 -21.56 30.09 19.06
CA LEU A 457 -20.36 30.90 18.88
C LEU A 457 -20.70 32.30 18.36
N ASP A 458 -20.12 33.30 19.01
CA ASP A 458 -20.13 34.68 18.53
C ASP A 458 -19.21 34.86 17.32
N ARG A 459 -18.08 34.15 17.27
CA ARG A 459 -17.18 34.07 16.12
C ARG A 459 -16.42 32.74 16.13
N ILE A 460 -15.90 32.33 14.98
CA ILE A 460 -15.13 31.10 14.89
C ILE A 460 -13.78 31.20 15.63
N GLU A 461 -13.24 32.41 15.77
CA GLU A 461 -11.99 32.66 16.49
C GLU A 461 -12.08 32.27 17.97
N SER A 462 -13.26 32.35 18.58
CA SER A 462 -13.47 32.00 19.99
C SER A 462 -13.06 30.55 20.28
N ILE A 463 -13.44 29.61 19.42
CA ILE A 463 -13.10 28.20 19.60
C ILE A 463 -11.63 27.91 19.21
N ARG A 464 -11.11 28.63 18.21
CA ARG A 464 -9.72 28.50 17.73
C ARG A 464 -8.71 28.88 18.82
N ILE A 465 -8.97 29.97 19.55
CA ILE A 465 -8.15 30.40 20.69
C ILE A 465 -8.13 29.33 21.79
N LEU A 466 -9.30 28.75 22.14
CA LEU A 466 -9.37 27.70 23.16
C LEU A 466 -8.61 26.45 22.77
N ARG A 467 -8.68 26.03 21.49
CA ARG A 467 -7.87 24.90 20.99
C ARG A 467 -6.39 25.16 21.12
N LYS A 468 -5.94 26.37 20.76
CA LYS A 468 -4.52 26.74 20.87
C LYS A 468 -4.03 26.60 22.32
N GLU A 469 -4.79 27.11 23.28
CA GLU A 469 -4.44 27.00 24.70
C GLU A 469 -4.57 25.56 25.24
N GLY A 470 -5.60 24.81 24.82
CA GLY A 470 -5.80 23.41 25.20
C GLY A 470 -4.72 22.47 24.65
N PHE A 471 -4.09 22.86 23.55
CA PHE A 471 -2.99 22.14 22.93
C PHE A 471 -1.62 22.50 23.53
N ALA A 472 -1.48 23.72 24.08
CA ALA A 472 -0.25 24.23 24.70
C ALA A 472 0.03 23.63 26.09
N VAL A 473 -0.12 22.31 26.25
CA VAL A 473 0.32 21.53 27.41
C VAL A 473 1.76 21.04 27.21
N GLU A 474 2.44 20.64 28.29
CA GLU A 474 3.75 19.99 28.20
C GLU A 474 3.69 18.75 27.28
N ASP A 475 4.79 18.46 26.57
CA ASP A 475 4.86 17.32 25.66
C ASP A 475 4.56 16.00 26.39
N GLY A 476 3.62 15.22 25.83
CA GLY A 476 3.17 13.96 26.42
C GLY A 476 2.07 14.10 27.50
N ALA A 477 1.56 15.31 27.77
CA ALA A 477 0.36 15.47 28.61
C ALA A 477 -0.94 15.40 27.78
N PRO A 478 -2.02 14.77 28.31
CA PRO A 478 -3.33 14.75 27.65
C PRO A 478 -3.85 16.17 27.42
N ARG A 479 -4.09 16.50 26.14
CA ARG A 479 -4.53 17.83 25.66
C ARG A 479 -6.01 18.05 25.93
N VAL A 480 -6.39 19.31 26.16
CA VAL A 480 -7.82 19.67 26.28
C VAL A 480 -8.37 20.00 24.90
N LYS A 481 -9.44 19.29 24.50
CA LYS A 481 -9.94 19.30 23.14
C LYS A 481 -11.25 20.07 23.03
N PHE A 482 -11.37 20.88 21.99
CA PHE A 482 -12.53 21.76 21.74
C PHE A 482 -13.08 21.56 20.32
N PHE A 483 -13.58 20.34 20.05
CA PHE A 483 -14.15 19.92 18.77
C PHE A 483 -15.64 19.58 18.97
N MET A 484 -16.47 20.60 19.07
CA MET A 484 -17.90 20.43 19.31
C MET A 484 -18.73 20.87 18.10
N PRO A 485 -19.96 20.35 17.96
CA PRO A 485 -20.97 20.97 17.12
C PRO A 485 -21.09 22.46 17.42
N TYR A 486 -21.34 23.28 16.41
CA TYR A 486 -21.43 24.72 16.63
C TYR A 486 -22.44 25.41 15.71
N ILE A 487 -22.89 26.56 16.18
CA ILE A 487 -23.78 27.50 15.52
C ILE A 487 -23.09 28.86 15.47
N LEU A 488 -22.94 29.46 14.28
CA LEU A 488 -22.33 30.78 14.12
C LEU A 488 -23.40 31.87 14.11
N LEU A 489 -23.54 32.57 15.25
CA LEU A 489 -24.56 33.59 15.45
C LEU A 489 -24.54 34.73 14.41
N PRO A 490 -23.37 35.31 14.04
CA PRO A 490 -23.35 36.39 13.05
C PRO A 490 -23.85 35.95 11.68
N GLU A 491 -23.54 34.71 11.28
CA GLU A 491 -23.93 34.21 9.98
C GLU A 491 -25.42 33.87 9.94
N ILE A 492 -25.95 33.30 11.02
CA ILE A 492 -27.40 33.12 11.19
C ILE A 492 -28.13 34.47 11.16
N ARG A 493 -27.60 35.49 11.82
CA ARG A 493 -28.21 36.82 11.81
C ARG A 493 -28.21 37.43 10.41
N LYS A 494 -27.09 37.33 9.67
CA LYS A 494 -27.02 37.79 8.27
C LYS A 494 -28.00 37.02 7.37
N PHE A 495 -28.06 35.71 7.56
CA PHE A 495 -28.99 34.84 6.86
C PHE A 495 -30.44 35.25 7.13
N SER A 496 -30.81 35.40 8.40
CA SER A 496 -32.14 35.80 8.84
C SER A 496 -32.56 37.13 8.20
N LYS A 497 -31.72 38.17 8.27
CA LYS A 497 -31.98 39.48 7.63
C LYS A 497 -32.13 39.43 6.12
N LYS A 498 -31.45 38.48 5.47
CA LYS A 498 -31.47 38.35 4.01
C LYS A 498 -32.72 37.63 3.51
N HIS A 499 -33.23 36.67 4.28
CA HIS A 499 -34.28 35.76 3.85
C HIS A 499 -35.64 36.00 4.52
N PHE A 500 -35.67 36.73 5.63
CA PHE A 500 -36.87 37.00 6.43
C PHE A 500 -36.98 38.51 6.72
N SER A 501 -38.15 38.95 7.19
CA SER A 501 -38.36 40.37 7.53
C SER A 501 -37.62 40.74 8.83
N ASP A 502 -37.12 41.98 8.93
CA ASP A 502 -36.36 42.48 10.10
C ASP A 502 -37.11 42.36 11.45
N SER A 503 -38.43 42.10 11.42
CA SER A 503 -39.30 41.95 12.58
C SER A 503 -39.62 40.50 12.99
N GLU A 504 -39.26 39.49 12.19
CA GLU A 504 -39.63 38.09 12.49
C GLU A 504 -38.73 37.42 13.52
N PHE A 505 -37.42 37.70 13.51
CA PHE A 505 -36.46 37.06 14.43
C PHE A 505 -35.45 38.09 14.97
N SER A 506 -35.37 38.22 16.31
CA SER A 506 -34.54 39.23 16.97
C SER A 506 -33.28 38.62 17.60
N PHE A 507 -32.20 38.54 16.83
CA PHE A 507 -30.88 38.13 17.32
C PHE A 507 -30.11 39.31 17.94
N THR A 508 -29.53 39.12 19.12
CA THR A 508 -28.63 40.10 19.74
C THR A 508 -27.23 40.07 19.08
N GLU A 509 -26.45 41.14 19.22
CA GLU A 509 -25.13 41.22 18.57
C GLU A 509 -24.03 40.42 19.27
N LYS A 510 -24.18 40.23 20.59
CA LYS A 510 -23.21 39.53 21.45
C LYS A 510 -23.99 38.71 22.49
N VAL A 511 -23.39 37.61 22.93
CA VAL A 511 -23.88 36.79 24.04
C VAL A 511 -22.90 36.90 25.20
N ARG A 512 -23.32 37.58 26.26
CA ARG A 512 -22.54 37.85 27.47
C ARG A 512 -23.32 37.50 28.74
N THR A 513 -24.63 37.38 28.63
CA THR A 513 -25.51 37.04 29.75
C THR A 513 -26.41 35.85 29.40
N LEU A 514 -26.93 35.20 30.44
CA LEU A 514 -27.93 34.15 30.32
C LEU A 514 -29.20 34.64 29.57
N GLU A 515 -29.56 35.91 29.73
CA GLU A 515 -30.72 36.51 29.07
C GLU A 515 -30.50 36.67 27.56
N GLU A 516 -29.32 37.14 27.15
CA GLU A 516 -28.94 37.24 25.74
C GLU A 516 -28.83 35.86 25.08
N LEU A 517 -28.34 34.86 25.82
CA LEU A 517 -28.33 33.47 25.37
C LEU A 517 -29.75 32.97 25.13
N LYS A 518 -30.65 33.13 26.12
CA LYS A 518 -32.07 32.74 26.00
C LYS A 518 -32.77 33.47 24.85
N ALA A 519 -32.45 34.74 24.62
CA ALA A 519 -33.02 35.51 23.52
C ALA A 519 -32.58 34.98 22.15
N ASN A 520 -31.27 34.73 21.95
CA ASN A 520 -30.77 34.17 20.69
C ASN A 520 -31.19 32.73 20.47
N LEU A 521 -31.26 31.92 21.53
CA LEU A 521 -31.79 30.57 21.45
C LEU A 521 -33.23 30.62 20.97
N ARG A 522 -34.11 31.37 21.64
CA ARG A 522 -35.51 31.54 21.19
C ARG A 522 -35.60 32.00 19.73
N ALA A 523 -34.84 33.03 19.34
CA ALA A 523 -34.82 33.51 17.96
C ALA A 523 -34.35 32.42 16.97
N PHE A 524 -33.38 31.58 17.36
CA PHE A 524 -32.95 30.44 16.57
C PHE A 524 -34.01 29.33 16.54
N CYS A 525 -34.69 29.05 17.65
CA CYS A 525 -35.80 28.09 17.72
C CYS A 525 -36.92 28.50 16.77
N ASP A 526 -37.33 29.76 16.85
CA ASP A 526 -38.41 30.31 16.04
C ASP A 526 -38.04 30.24 14.56
N LEU A 527 -36.78 30.59 14.22
CA LEU A 527 -36.24 30.41 12.88
C LEU A 527 -36.27 28.94 12.46
N TRP A 528 -35.81 28.03 13.32
CA TRP A 528 -35.75 26.60 13.06
C TRP A 528 -37.13 25.99 12.77
N HIS A 529 -38.14 26.32 13.57
CA HIS A 529 -39.52 25.87 13.39
C HIS A 529 -40.19 26.48 12.14
N SER A 530 -39.71 27.63 11.66
CA SER A 530 -40.22 28.23 10.42
C SER A 530 -39.76 27.52 9.15
N LEU A 531 -38.82 26.58 9.24
CA LEU A 531 -38.23 25.87 8.10
C LEU A 531 -38.96 24.53 7.83
N PRO A 532 -39.04 24.10 6.55
CA PRO A 532 -39.57 22.78 6.17
C PRO A 532 -38.72 21.60 6.69
N GLU A 533 -39.21 20.36 6.57
CA GLU A 533 -38.51 19.13 6.99
C GLU A 533 -37.07 19.05 6.41
N ALA A 534 -36.12 18.50 7.19
CA ALA A 534 -34.65 18.53 6.99
C ALA A 534 -33.94 19.88 7.31
N ARG A 535 -34.35 20.50 8.42
CA ARG A 535 -34.03 21.88 8.87
C ARG A 535 -32.54 22.26 8.85
N LEU A 536 -31.61 21.37 9.18
CA LEU A 536 -30.16 21.67 9.22
C LEU A 536 -29.54 21.85 7.84
N SER A 537 -29.64 20.79 7.03
CA SER A 537 -29.06 20.75 5.69
C SER A 537 -29.74 21.80 4.81
N TYR A 538 -31.02 22.08 5.06
CA TYR A 538 -31.78 23.13 4.41
C TYR A 538 -31.28 24.53 4.80
N LEU A 539 -31.00 24.81 6.08
CA LEU A 539 -30.45 26.09 6.55
C LEU A 539 -29.13 26.44 5.88
N ASN A 540 -28.17 25.52 5.93
CA ASN A 540 -26.89 25.76 5.27
C ASN A 540 -27.06 25.83 3.75
N GLN A 541 -27.91 25.00 3.13
CA GLN A 541 -28.19 25.07 1.68
C GLN A 541 -28.78 26.41 1.25
N MET A 542 -29.73 26.95 2.02
CA MET A 542 -30.30 28.29 1.75
C MET A 542 -29.24 29.38 1.92
N ALA A 543 -28.30 29.22 2.84
CA ALA A 543 -27.16 30.12 3.00
C ALA A 543 -26.15 30.06 1.84
N GLY A 544 -26.30 29.06 0.97
CA GLY A 544 -25.46 28.85 -0.20
C GLY A 544 -24.52 27.65 -0.07
N GLU A 545 -24.65 26.81 0.96
CA GLU A 545 -23.93 25.54 1.03
C GLU A 545 -24.39 24.62 -0.10
N VAL A 546 -23.44 24.16 -0.91
CA VAL A 546 -23.74 23.09 -1.86
C VAL A 546 -23.55 21.77 -1.13
N ASN A 547 -24.62 21.00 -0.89
CA ASN A 547 -24.49 19.74 -0.14
C ASN A 547 -23.64 18.68 -0.89
N PHE A 548 -23.19 17.62 -0.20
CA PHE A 548 -22.30 16.61 -0.81
C PHE A 548 -22.89 15.96 -2.09
N GLN A 549 -24.18 15.66 -2.14
CA GLN A 549 -24.81 15.07 -3.33
C GLN A 549 -24.88 16.07 -4.50
N GLN A 550 -25.18 17.33 -4.21
CA GLN A 550 -25.14 18.42 -5.18
C GLN A 550 -23.70 18.68 -5.65
N ARG A 551 -22.69 18.60 -4.78
CA ARG A 551 -21.26 18.67 -5.15
C ARG A 551 -20.80 17.49 -6.04
N ARG A 552 -21.48 16.34 -5.95
CA ARG A 552 -21.25 15.20 -6.87
C ARG A 552 -21.90 15.44 -8.24
N GLN A 553 -23.06 16.10 -8.29
CA GLN A 553 -23.81 16.36 -9.52
C GLN A 553 -23.33 17.60 -10.27
N GLN A 554 -22.96 18.65 -9.53
CA GLN A 554 -22.31 19.86 -10.04
C GLN A 554 -20.82 19.54 -10.21
N LYS A 555 -20.31 19.59 -11.43
CA LYS A 555 -18.90 19.34 -11.77
C LYS A 555 -17.98 20.44 -11.20
N TYR A 556 -17.94 20.65 -9.89
CA TYR A 556 -17.01 21.59 -9.29
C TYR A 556 -15.59 21.05 -9.46
N ARG A 557 -14.80 21.84 -10.18
CA ARG A 557 -13.34 21.72 -10.24
C ARG A 557 -12.82 21.94 -8.82
N HIS A 558 -11.92 21.06 -8.39
CA HIS A 558 -11.10 21.31 -7.21
C HIS A 558 -9.92 22.20 -7.62
N ASN A 559 -9.38 22.96 -6.67
CA ASN A 559 -8.09 23.63 -6.83
C ASN A 559 -7.07 23.00 -5.89
N HIS A 560 -5.80 23.10 -6.26
CA HIS A 560 -4.72 22.69 -5.37
C HIS A 560 -4.42 23.79 -4.34
N ILE A 561 -3.92 23.39 -3.18
CA ILE A 561 -3.44 24.28 -2.11
C ILE A 561 -2.28 23.61 -1.39
N VAL A 562 -1.25 24.37 -1.01
CA VAL A 562 -0.17 23.84 -0.17
C VAL A 562 -0.45 24.19 1.29
N LEU A 563 -0.42 23.18 2.17
CA LEU A 563 -0.57 23.34 3.60
C LEU A 563 0.70 22.85 4.29
N LEU A 564 1.39 23.72 5.01
CA LEU A 564 2.59 23.38 5.79
C LEU A 564 2.29 23.50 7.28
N ALA A 565 2.63 22.48 8.06
CA ALA A 565 2.46 22.48 9.49
C ALA A 565 3.55 23.32 10.15
N ARG A 566 3.16 24.42 10.81
CA ARG A 566 4.09 25.25 11.58
C ARG A 566 4.59 24.55 12.83
N ASN A 567 3.70 23.84 13.53
CA ASN A 567 3.98 23.18 14.80
C ASN A 567 3.06 21.97 15.02
N SER A 568 3.11 21.37 16.19
CA SER A 568 2.36 20.16 16.53
C SER A 568 0.84 20.36 16.47
N LEU A 569 0.31 21.56 16.78
CA LEU A 569 -1.12 21.87 16.61
C LEU A 569 -1.52 21.90 15.13
N ALA A 570 -0.68 22.53 14.30
CA ALA A 570 -0.88 22.57 12.86
C ALA A 570 -0.85 21.16 12.26
N LEU A 571 0.08 20.30 12.71
CA LEU A 571 0.19 18.91 12.27
C LEU A 571 -1.05 18.09 12.66
N TYR A 572 -1.52 18.23 13.89
CA TYR A 572 -2.76 17.62 14.35
C TYR A 572 -3.97 18.08 13.50
N ASN A 573 -4.07 19.37 13.21
CA ASN A 573 -5.11 19.92 12.34
C ASN A 573 -5.00 19.39 10.90
N LEU A 574 -3.78 19.25 10.39
CA LEU A 574 -3.51 18.65 9.09
C LEU A 574 -4.00 17.20 9.05
N TYR A 575 -3.77 16.40 10.10
CA TYR A 575 -4.26 15.02 10.17
C TYR A 575 -5.78 14.93 10.20
N ARG A 576 -6.46 15.85 10.89
CA ARG A 576 -7.93 15.98 10.85
C ARG A 576 -8.42 16.29 9.42
N LEU A 577 -7.78 17.23 8.73
CA LEU A 577 -8.13 17.61 7.35
C LEU A 577 -7.90 16.47 6.34
N VAL A 578 -6.76 15.78 6.43
CA VAL A 578 -6.46 14.59 5.63
C VAL A 578 -7.54 13.52 5.85
N SER A 579 -7.86 13.25 7.11
CA SER A 579 -8.84 12.22 7.47
C SER A 579 -10.23 12.54 6.92
N LEU A 580 -10.70 13.76 7.17
CA LEU A 580 -11.97 14.27 6.62
C LEU A 580 -12.04 14.11 5.10
N SER A 581 -10.95 14.41 4.41
CA SER A 581 -10.88 14.36 2.95
C SER A 581 -10.92 12.94 2.39
N LEU A 582 -10.43 11.95 3.15
CA LEU A 582 -10.38 10.53 2.78
C LEU A 582 -11.57 9.71 3.30
N THR A 583 -12.38 10.27 4.21
CA THR A 583 -13.57 9.61 4.76
C THR A 583 -14.86 10.26 4.28
N GLU A 584 -15.22 11.42 4.82
CA GLU A 584 -16.52 12.06 4.61
C GLU A 584 -16.62 12.78 3.27
N GLN A 585 -15.51 13.37 2.80
CA GLN A 585 -15.49 14.29 1.65
C GLN A 585 -14.85 13.70 0.40
N PHE A 586 -14.51 12.41 0.40
CA PHE A 586 -13.87 11.75 -0.74
C PHE A 586 -14.80 11.70 -1.96
N TYR A 587 -14.33 12.22 -3.10
CA TYR A 587 -15.02 12.07 -4.38
C TYR A 587 -14.03 12.10 -5.55
N PHE A 588 -13.62 10.90 -6.00
CA PHE A 588 -12.49 10.64 -6.92
C PHE A 588 -11.11 11.11 -6.43
N LYS A 589 -11.08 12.18 -5.62
CA LYS A 589 -9.94 12.79 -4.96
C LYS A 589 -10.32 13.10 -3.50
N PRO A 590 -9.34 13.13 -2.58
CA PRO A 590 -9.55 13.53 -1.19
C PRO A 590 -9.76 15.05 -1.09
N ARG A 591 -11.01 15.50 -1.00
CA ARG A 591 -11.36 16.93 -1.09
C ARG A 591 -11.53 17.56 0.29
N ILE A 592 -11.08 18.79 0.42
CA ILE A 592 -11.21 19.62 1.62
C ILE A 592 -12.17 20.78 1.31
N PRO A 593 -13.35 20.83 1.94
CA PRO A 593 -14.22 22.00 1.84
C PRO A 593 -13.54 23.24 2.44
N LEU A 594 -13.67 24.41 1.82
CA LEU A 594 -13.06 25.64 2.31
C LEU A 594 -13.53 26.00 3.72
N SER A 595 -14.82 25.76 4.04
CA SER A 595 -15.33 25.97 5.40
C SER A 595 -14.59 25.14 6.47
N ARG A 596 -14.12 23.94 6.09
CA ARG A 596 -13.38 23.02 6.96
C ARG A 596 -11.92 23.42 7.11
N LEU A 597 -11.32 23.88 6.01
CA LEU A 597 -10.00 24.47 6.07
C LEU A 597 -9.99 25.67 7.02
N ASP A 598 -10.97 26.58 6.90
CA ASP A 598 -11.06 27.76 7.79
C ASP A 598 -11.24 27.38 9.27
N PHE A 599 -11.95 26.28 9.54
CA PHE A 599 -12.14 25.76 10.90
C PHE A 599 -10.86 25.18 11.51
N PHE A 600 -10.02 24.50 10.72
CA PHE A 600 -8.78 23.84 11.16
C PHE A 600 -7.51 24.62 10.76
N ARG A 601 -7.64 25.88 10.33
CA ARG A 601 -6.53 26.67 9.76
C ARG A 601 -5.43 27.01 10.76
N ASP A 602 -5.69 26.93 12.06
CA ASP A 602 -4.75 27.43 13.07
C ASP A 602 -3.35 26.86 12.93
N GLU A 603 -2.37 27.77 12.89
CA GLU A 603 -0.94 27.49 12.74
C GLU A 603 -0.57 26.75 11.43
N LEU A 604 -1.48 26.58 10.47
CA LEU A 604 -1.13 26.14 9.10
C LEU A 604 -0.61 27.32 8.28
N ILE A 605 0.50 27.13 7.58
CA ILE A 605 1.02 28.07 6.59
C ILE A 605 0.48 27.64 5.22
N VAL A 606 -0.18 28.55 4.52
CA VAL A 606 -0.96 28.23 3.31
C VAL A 606 -0.33 28.85 2.06
N GLY A 607 0.09 28.01 1.12
CA GLY A 607 0.65 28.37 -0.19
C GLY A 607 -0.37 28.29 -1.32
N SER A 608 -0.18 29.12 -2.36
CA SER A 608 -1.13 29.20 -3.50
C SER A 608 -1.09 28.03 -4.48
N ALA A 609 -0.15 27.10 -4.31
CA ALA A 609 0.07 25.89 -5.11
C ALA A 609 0.43 26.12 -6.59
N CYS A 610 0.37 25.03 -7.35
CA CYS A 610 0.79 24.92 -8.74
C CYS A 610 -0.19 25.55 -9.75
N VAL A 611 -0.05 25.17 -11.02
CA VAL A 611 -0.96 25.57 -12.11
C VAL A 611 -2.43 25.27 -11.81
N SER A 612 -2.72 24.23 -11.03
CA SER A 612 -4.07 23.85 -10.58
C SER A 612 -4.53 24.64 -9.35
N GLY A 613 -3.70 25.53 -8.81
CA GLY A 613 -4.01 26.43 -7.72
C GLY A 613 -5.04 27.49 -8.12
N GLU A 614 -5.83 27.94 -7.16
CA GLU A 614 -6.93 28.88 -7.41
C GLU A 614 -6.45 30.23 -7.95
N ILE A 615 -5.33 30.73 -7.41
CA ILE A 615 -4.74 32.01 -7.80
C ILE A 615 -4.20 31.92 -9.23
N PHE A 616 -3.46 30.87 -9.57
CA PHE A 616 -2.93 30.68 -10.92
C PHE A 616 -4.06 30.52 -11.95
N GLN A 617 -5.07 29.69 -11.68
CA GLN A 617 -6.20 29.50 -12.59
C GLN A 617 -7.00 30.79 -12.82
N GLY A 618 -7.29 31.53 -11.75
CA GLY A 618 -7.99 32.81 -11.86
C GLY A 618 -7.18 33.84 -12.65
N LEU A 619 -5.86 33.89 -12.42
CA LEU A 619 -4.96 34.78 -13.16
C LEU A 619 -4.81 34.37 -14.63
N LEU A 620 -4.70 33.08 -14.94
CA LEU A 620 -4.64 32.56 -16.30
C LEU A 620 -5.91 32.91 -17.09
N GLN A 621 -7.07 32.81 -16.44
CA GLN A 621 -8.34 33.22 -17.03
C GLN A 621 -8.38 34.73 -17.31
N LEU A 622 -7.95 35.55 -16.34
CA LEU A 622 -7.88 37.00 -16.50
C LEU A 622 -6.91 37.38 -17.63
N PHE A 623 -5.73 36.76 -17.67
CA PHE A 623 -4.72 36.95 -18.69
C PHE A 623 -5.25 36.63 -20.09
N ARG A 624 -5.91 35.47 -20.25
CA ARG A 624 -6.56 35.08 -21.51
C ARG A 624 -7.67 36.04 -21.92
N SER A 625 -8.52 36.47 -20.98
CA SER A 625 -9.62 37.41 -21.27
C SER A 625 -9.14 38.80 -21.73
N ASN A 626 -7.93 39.18 -21.31
CA ASN A 626 -7.27 40.43 -21.71
C ASN A 626 -6.37 40.27 -22.94
N GLY A 627 -6.59 39.22 -23.73
CA GLY A 627 -5.84 38.97 -24.97
C GLY A 627 -4.37 38.57 -24.73
N GLN A 628 -4.08 37.93 -23.59
CA GLN A 628 -2.73 37.54 -23.18
C GLN A 628 -1.74 38.71 -23.13
N SER A 629 -2.22 39.87 -22.66
CA SER A 629 -1.43 41.09 -22.54
C SER A 629 -1.10 41.35 -21.06
N TYR A 630 0.20 41.41 -20.73
CA TYR A 630 0.70 41.73 -19.40
C TYR A 630 0.12 43.04 -18.86
N GLU A 631 0.31 44.16 -19.58
CA GLU A 631 -0.14 45.49 -19.13
C GLU A 631 -1.65 45.56 -18.84
N LYS A 632 -2.48 45.06 -19.77
CA LYS A 632 -3.94 45.07 -19.59
C LYS A 632 -4.39 44.22 -18.40
N THR A 633 -3.69 43.11 -18.17
CA THR A 633 -4.01 42.19 -17.09
C THR A 633 -3.59 42.79 -15.75
N LYS A 634 -2.41 43.43 -15.68
CA LYS A 634 -1.91 44.16 -14.52
C LYS A 634 -2.86 45.29 -14.10
N GLU A 635 -3.34 46.09 -15.04
CA GLU A 635 -4.34 47.13 -14.77
C GLU A 635 -5.66 46.55 -14.21
N ALA A 636 -6.06 45.36 -14.68
CA ALA A 636 -7.27 44.69 -14.24
C ALA A 636 -7.15 43.97 -12.87
N LEU A 637 -5.94 43.72 -12.35
CA LEU A 637 -5.71 42.96 -11.11
C LEU A 637 -6.48 43.55 -9.93
N SER A 638 -6.36 44.86 -9.71
CA SER A 638 -6.97 45.56 -8.57
C SER A 638 -8.50 45.52 -8.58
N GLY A 639 -9.12 45.44 -9.78
CA GLY A 639 -10.56 45.35 -9.95
C GLY A 639 -11.11 43.92 -9.99
N SER A 640 -10.23 42.91 -9.96
CA SER A 640 -10.61 41.49 -9.98
C SER A 640 -10.96 40.97 -8.58
N ASN A 641 -11.43 39.73 -8.49
CA ASN A 641 -11.65 39.05 -7.20
C ASN A 641 -10.38 38.38 -6.63
N LEU A 642 -9.24 38.42 -7.35
CA LEU A 642 -8.00 37.77 -6.92
C LEU A 642 -7.44 38.36 -5.61
N PRO A 643 -7.40 39.68 -5.38
CA PRO A 643 -6.90 40.23 -4.12
C PRO A 643 -7.69 39.75 -2.89
N THR A 644 -9.01 39.58 -3.04
CA THR A 644 -9.86 39.03 -1.97
C THR A 644 -9.56 37.57 -1.71
N LYS A 645 -9.34 36.76 -2.76
CA LYS A 645 -8.96 35.36 -2.63
C LYS A 645 -7.58 35.18 -1.97
N CYS A 646 -6.66 36.12 -2.21
CA CYS A 646 -5.32 36.10 -1.61
C CYS A 646 -5.32 36.13 -0.07
N ARG A 647 -6.40 36.61 0.56
CA ARG A 647 -6.53 36.64 2.04
C ARG A 647 -6.44 35.28 2.72
N ARG A 648 -6.60 34.19 1.95
CA ARG A 648 -6.45 32.81 2.41
C ARG A 648 -5.03 32.25 2.26
N TYR A 649 -4.06 33.02 1.80
CA TYR A 649 -2.70 32.52 1.57
C TYR A 649 -1.72 33.34 2.38
N ASP A 650 -0.70 32.66 2.89
CA ASP A 650 0.41 33.26 3.64
C ASP A 650 1.60 33.55 2.71
N TYR A 651 1.68 32.84 1.57
CA TYR A 651 2.59 33.13 0.47
C TYR A 651 1.99 32.72 -0.87
N LEU A 652 2.46 33.33 -1.95
CA LEU A 652 2.13 32.95 -3.32
C LEU A 652 3.29 32.18 -3.95
N GLU A 653 2.97 31.29 -4.89
CA GLU A 653 3.94 30.45 -5.57
C GLU A 653 4.09 30.84 -7.04
N ILE A 654 5.34 30.85 -7.51
CA ILE A 654 5.70 30.87 -8.92
C ILE A 654 6.55 29.64 -9.23
N MET A 655 6.44 29.14 -10.46
CA MET A 655 7.12 27.90 -10.87
C MET A 655 7.98 28.12 -12.11
N PRO A 656 9.00 27.27 -12.33
CA PRO A 656 9.76 27.22 -13.57
C PRO A 656 8.85 27.18 -14.80
N ARG A 657 9.31 27.76 -15.91
CA ARG A 657 8.58 27.75 -17.18
C ARG A 657 8.33 26.32 -17.68
N SER A 658 9.23 25.37 -17.37
CA SER A 658 9.08 23.96 -17.73
C SER A 658 7.80 23.34 -17.14
N ASN A 659 7.48 23.64 -15.89
CA ASN A 659 6.32 23.08 -15.19
C ASN A 659 5.03 23.42 -15.93
N ASN A 660 4.98 24.60 -16.55
CA ASN A 660 3.83 25.14 -17.27
C ASN A 660 3.97 25.05 -18.80
N HIS A 661 4.98 24.34 -19.31
CA HIS A 661 5.26 24.29 -20.74
C HIS A 661 4.12 23.65 -21.54
N PHE A 662 3.37 22.75 -20.93
CA PHE A 662 2.18 22.15 -21.56
C PHE A 662 1.11 23.20 -21.96
N LEU A 663 1.08 24.39 -21.35
CA LEU A 663 0.18 25.49 -21.74
C LEU A 663 0.53 26.10 -23.10
N THR A 664 1.71 25.80 -23.66
CA THR A 664 2.14 26.28 -24.99
C THR A 664 1.68 25.36 -26.12
N ARG A 665 1.12 24.18 -25.82
CA ARG A 665 0.64 23.22 -26.83
C ARG A 665 -0.63 23.74 -27.52
N SER A 666 -0.72 23.54 -28.83
CA SER A 666 -1.84 23.98 -29.68
C SER A 666 -2.96 22.95 -29.80
N ASP A 667 -2.82 21.80 -29.16
CA ASP A 667 -3.71 20.64 -29.22
C ASP A 667 -4.97 20.78 -28.35
N ASN A 668 -5.04 21.78 -27.46
CA ASN A 668 -6.23 22.07 -26.68
C ASN A 668 -7.25 22.89 -27.50
N PRO A 669 -8.37 22.29 -27.96
CA PRO A 669 -9.33 23.00 -28.81
C PRO A 669 -10.12 24.08 -28.06
N MET A 670 -10.03 24.12 -26.72
CA MET A 670 -10.85 25.00 -25.87
C MET A 670 -10.17 26.33 -25.54
N TYR A 671 -8.84 26.42 -25.65
CA TYR A 671 -8.10 27.64 -25.31
C TYR A 671 -6.87 27.86 -26.21
N PRO A 672 -6.55 29.13 -26.53
CA PRO A 672 -5.34 29.43 -27.29
C PRO A 672 -4.07 29.09 -26.47
N PRO A 673 -3.00 28.62 -27.13
CA PRO A 673 -1.72 28.37 -26.47
C PRO A 673 -1.17 29.65 -25.86
N VAL A 674 -0.43 29.51 -24.77
CA VAL A 674 0.33 30.59 -24.13
C VAL A 674 1.74 30.59 -24.72
N SER A 675 2.30 31.75 -25.04
CA SER A 675 3.70 31.82 -25.50
C SER A 675 4.68 31.61 -24.33
N VAL A 676 5.93 31.24 -24.59
CA VAL A 676 6.97 31.15 -23.54
C VAL A 676 7.10 32.47 -22.78
N LYS A 677 7.09 33.60 -23.49
CA LYS A 677 7.03 34.93 -22.86
C LYS A 677 5.77 35.12 -22.02
N GLY A 678 4.64 34.60 -22.47
CA GLY A 678 3.39 34.59 -21.70
C GLY A 678 3.49 33.84 -20.37
N LEU A 679 4.30 32.76 -20.29
CA LEU A 679 4.58 32.08 -19.03
C LEU A 679 5.39 32.97 -18.08
N GLU A 680 6.40 33.68 -18.59
CA GLU A 680 7.15 34.67 -17.81
C GLU A 680 6.26 35.82 -17.33
N ASP A 681 5.34 36.29 -18.20
CA ASP A 681 4.39 37.36 -17.88
C ASP A 681 3.38 36.90 -16.81
N LEU A 682 2.93 35.64 -16.82
CA LEU A 682 2.11 35.08 -15.75
C LEU A 682 2.85 35.08 -14.41
N ASN A 683 4.12 34.65 -14.39
CA ASN A 683 4.94 34.73 -13.18
C ASN A 683 5.11 36.18 -12.70
N ARG A 684 5.35 37.14 -13.60
CA ARG A 684 5.41 38.58 -13.27
C ARG A 684 4.09 39.10 -12.70
N LEU A 685 2.96 38.66 -13.23
CA LEU A 685 1.63 39.06 -12.72
C LEU A 685 1.33 38.50 -11.33
N ILE A 686 1.84 37.32 -10.98
CA ILE A 686 1.76 36.79 -9.61
C ILE A 686 2.61 37.66 -8.66
N LEU A 687 3.78 38.13 -9.11
CA LEU A 687 4.58 39.10 -8.35
C LEU A 687 3.84 40.42 -8.13
N ASP A 688 3.25 40.98 -9.19
CA ASP A 688 2.44 42.21 -9.10
C ASP A 688 1.26 42.02 -8.13
N LEU A 689 0.63 40.85 -8.15
CA LEU A 689 -0.44 40.52 -7.22
C LEU A 689 0.07 40.42 -5.78
N GLY A 690 1.21 39.75 -5.56
CA GLY A 690 1.87 39.65 -4.26
C GLY A 690 2.22 41.01 -3.67
N GLU A 691 2.77 41.92 -4.47
CA GLU A 691 3.04 43.31 -4.07
C GLU A 691 1.74 44.06 -3.72
N LEU A 692 0.69 43.90 -4.54
CA LEU A 692 -0.61 44.54 -4.31
C LEU A 692 -1.26 44.12 -2.99
N VAL A 693 -1.12 42.85 -2.59
CA VAL A 693 -1.69 42.32 -1.34
C VAL A 693 -0.70 42.23 -0.18
N SER A 694 0.56 42.62 -0.41
CA SER A 694 1.66 42.53 0.56
C SER A 694 1.93 41.09 1.06
N LEU A 695 1.88 40.10 0.16
CA LEU A 695 2.27 38.71 0.44
C LEU A 695 3.62 38.38 -0.19
N PRO A 696 4.48 37.60 0.50
CA PRO A 696 5.71 37.09 -0.09
C PRO A 696 5.40 36.13 -1.24
N VAL A 697 6.23 36.19 -2.28
CA VAL A 697 6.18 35.25 -3.40
C VAL A 697 7.40 34.34 -3.34
N CYS A 698 7.19 33.04 -3.46
CA CYS A 698 8.22 32.00 -3.37
C CYS A 698 8.31 31.24 -4.69
N ALA A 699 9.54 30.99 -5.16
CA ALA A 699 9.78 30.13 -6.29
C ALA A 699 9.88 28.67 -5.83
N THR A 700 8.94 27.83 -6.25
CA THR A 700 8.84 26.42 -5.82
C THR A 700 9.06 25.46 -6.99
N GLY A 701 9.56 24.25 -6.69
CA GLY A 701 9.99 23.28 -7.71
C GLY A 701 8.87 22.44 -8.29
N ASP A 702 7.87 22.07 -7.49
CA ASP A 702 6.84 21.06 -7.83
C ASP A 702 7.48 19.76 -8.31
N ALA A 703 8.55 19.35 -7.63
CA ALA A 703 9.39 18.25 -8.10
C ALA A 703 8.71 16.89 -7.85
N HIS A 704 8.83 16.00 -8.82
CA HIS A 704 8.25 14.66 -8.83
C HIS A 704 9.31 13.56 -9.02
N TYR A 705 10.53 13.92 -9.41
CA TYR A 705 11.67 13.04 -9.61
C TYR A 705 13.01 13.75 -9.30
N LEU A 706 14.11 13.03 -9.10
CA LEU A 706 15.37 13.62 -8.62
C LEU A 706 16.21 14.24 -9.73
N GLU A 707 16.37 13.51 -10.84
CA GLU A 707 17.24 13.88 -11.96
C GLU A 707 16.42 14.17 -13.21
N ALA A 708 16.86 15.09 -14.07
CA ALA A 708 16.09 15.47 -15.26
C ALA A 708 15.78 14.27 -16.18
N GLU A 709 16.69 13.29 -16.25
CA GLU A 709 16.52 12.09 -17.06
C GLU A 709 15.47 11.11 -16.52
N ASP A 710 14.99 11.31 -15.29
CA ASP A 710 13.98 10.44 -14.66
C ASP A 710 12.54 10.73 -15.16
N ASP A 711 12.32 11.75 -15.99
CA ASP A 711 11.00 12.11 -16.54
C ASP A 711 10.33 10.94 -17.29
N VAL A 712 11.11 10.10 -17.97
CA VAL A 712 10.60 8.92 -18.69
C VAL A 712 9.84 7.95 -17.77
N PHE A 713 10.27 7.80 -16.52
CA PHE A 713 9.60 6.90 -15.57
C PHE A 713 8.23 7.49 -15.17
N ARG A 714 8.14 8.82 -15.06
CA ARG A 714 6.89 9.50 -14.71
C ARG A 714 5.91 9.40 -15.86
N GLN A 715 6.38 9.61 -17.09
CA GLN A 715 5.56 9.41 -18.30
C GLN A 715 4.94 8.01 -18.34
N ILE A 716 5.72 6.96 -18.01
CA ILE A 716 5.22 5.58 -17.95
C ILE A 716 4.09 5.45 -16.91
N ILE A 717 4.27 5.97 -15.70
CA ILE A 717 3.26 5.87 -14.63
C ILE A 717 2.01 6.67 -14.98
N VAL A 718 2.16 7.93 -15.37
CA VAL A 718 1.07 8.85 -15.72
C VAL A 718 0.26 8.31 -16.91
N SER A 719 0.89 7.54 -17.81
CA SER A 719 0.19 6.91 -18.95
C SER A 719 -0.92 5.94 -18.56
N LYS A 720 -0.87 5.38 -17.34
CA LYS A 720 -1.94 4.53 -16.80
C LYS A 720 -3.24 5.30 -16.62
N LYS A 721 -3.16 6.57 -16.20
CA LYS A 721 -4.33 7.43 -15.93
C LYS A 721 -4.82 8.14 -17.19
N PHE A 722 -3.90 8.68 -17.99
CA PHE A 722 -4.24 9.59 -19.10
C PHE A 722 -4.06 8.98 -20.49
N GLY A 723 -3.54 7.75 -20.57
CA GLY A 723 -3.10 7.16 -21.82
C GLY A 723 -1.69 7.59 -22.21
N VAL A 724 -1.16 6.99 -23.27
CA VAL A 724 0.17 7.33 -23.79
C VAL A 724 0.08 8.61 -24.61
N ASP A 725 0.91 9.59 -24.27
CA ASP A 725 1.10 10.80 -25.07
C ASP A 725 2.35 10.61 -25.93
N GLU A 726 2.15 10.40 -27.24
CA GLU A 726 3.23 10.20 -28.21
C GLU A 726 4.08 11.47 -28.39
N ASP A 727 3.51 12.64 -28.09
CA ASP A 727 4.14 13.96 -28.18
C ASP A 727 4.60 14.47 -26.80
N ALA A 728 4.73 13.57 -25.81
CA ALA A 728 5.16 13.93 -24.45
C ALA A 728 6.52 14.65 -24.48
N GLN A 729 6.53 15.85 -23.91
CA GLN A 729 7.75 16.63 -23.71
C GLN A 729 8.22 16.49 -22.26
N ASP A 730 9.50 16.73 -22.04
CA ASP A 730 10.08 16.76 -20.69
C ASP A 730 9.29 17.74 -19.80
N SER A 731 8.72 17.21 -18.72
CA SER A 731 7.92 18.03 -17.80
C SER A 731 8.79 18.98 -16.96
N GLY A 732 10.09 18.72 -16.86
CA GLY A 732 11.05 19.51 -16.10
C GLY A 732 10.70 19.58 -14.60
N LEU A 733 10.04 18.55 -14.06
CA LEU A 733 9.65 18.44 -12.65
C LEU A 733 10.72 17.70 -11.82
N TYR A 734 12.00 17.95 -12.09
CA TYR A 734 13.09 17.39 -11.28
C TYR A 734 13.46 18.30 -10.10
N PHE A 735 14.06 17.73 -9.06
CA PHE A 735 14.49 18.47 -7.89
C PHE A 735 15.70 19.38 -8.19
N ARG A 736 15.44 20.62 -8.61
CA ARG A 736 16.47 21.59 -8.99
C ARG A 736 17.40 22.00 -7.84
N THR A 737 18.63 22.35 -8.18
CA THR A 737 19.58 23.05 -7.29
C THR A 737 19.21 24.53 -7.17
N THR A 738 19.86 25.25 -6.26
CA THR A 738 19.73 26.71 -6.13
C THR A 738 20.19 27.43 -7.40
N ASN A 739 21.33 27.04 -7.97
CA ASN A 739 21.87 27.66 -9.19
C ASN A 739 20.93 27.50 -10.39
N GLU A 740 20.42 26.30 -10.62
CA GLU A 740 19.48 26.03 -11.73
C GLU A 740 18.19 26.84 -11.58
N MET A 741 17.73 27.03 -10.35
CA MET A 741 16.53 27.84 -10.07
C MET A 741 16.78 29.33 -10.30
N LEU A 742 17.91 29.86 -9.84
CA LEU A 742 18.29 31.25 -10.10
C LEU A 742 18.44 31.51 -11.60
N GLU A 743 19.01 30.56 -12.35
CA GLU A 743 19.13 30.66 -13.80
C GLU A 743 17.75 30.65 -14.48
N GLU A 744 16.83 29.80 -14.02
CA GLU A 744 15.46 29.74 -14.55
C GLU A 744 14.67 31.04 -14.35
N PHE A 745 14.85 31.73 -13.23
CA PHE A 745 14.20 33.01 -12.92
C PHE A 745 15.02 34.26 -13.29
N SER A 746 16.15 34.10 -13.99
CA SER A 746 17.05 35.20 -14.36
C SER A 746 16.38 36.34 -15.15
N TYR A 747 15.27 36.06 -15.85
CA TYR A 747 14.48 37.06 -16.59
C TYR A 747 13.78 38.10 -15.71
N LEU A 748 13.78 37.92 -14.39
CA LEU A 748 13.28 38.87 -13.38
C LEU A 748 14.37 39.82 -12.86
N GLY A 749 15.64 39.57 -13.19
CA GLY A 749 16.81 40.25 -12.63
C GLY A 749 17.37 39.53 -11.39
N GLU A 750 18.68 39.67 -11.17
CA GLU A 750 19.41 38.91 -10.14
C GLU A 750 18.86 39.12 -8.72
N GLU A 751 18.57 40.37 -8.33
CA GLU A 751 18.06 40.69 -6.98
C GLU A 751 16.70 40.06 -6.72
N LYS A 752 15.75 40.23 -7.65
CA LYS A 752 14.40 39.67 -7.51
C LYS A 752 14.42 38.14 -7.61
N ALA A 753 15.23 37.56 -8.50
CA ALA A 753 15.38 36.11 -8.56
C ALA A 753 15.94 35.55 -7.24
N PHE A 754 16.95 36.20 -6.66
CA PHE A 754 17.51 35.81 -5.37
C PHE A 754 16.49 35.91 -4.22
N GLU A 755 15.73 37.01 -4.16
CA GLU A 755 14.65 37.21 -3.19
C GLU A 755 13.63 36.06 -3.23
N LEU A 756 13.18 35.67 -4.43
CA LEU A 756 12.11 34.70 -4.64
C LEU A 756 12.58 33.25 -4.49
N VAL A 757 13.82 32.95 -4.87
CA VAL A 757 14.39 31.59 -4.84
C VAL A 757 15.03 31.24 -3.50
N VAL A 758 15.61 32.22 -2.80
CA VAL A 758 16.40 31.98 -1.58
C VAL A 758 15.74 32.62 -0.37
N GLU A 759 15.56 33.95 -0.37
CA GLU A 759 15.16 34.66 0.85
C GLU A 759 13.73 34.36 1.30
N ASN A 760 12.75 34.44 0.39
CA ASN A 760 11.35 34.24 0.73
C ASN A 760 11.06 32.80 1.15
N PRO A 761 11.52 31.75 0.43
CA PRO A 761 11.38 30.38 0.91
C PRO A 761 12.03 30.14 2.28
N ALA A 762 13.21 30.71 2.53
CA ALA A 762 13.86 30.63 3.85
C ALA A 762 13.04 31.34 4.94
N LYS A 763 12.42 32.49 4.66
CA LYS A 763 11.50 33.18 5.59
C LYS A 763 10.30 32.31 5.94
N ILE A 764 9.71 31.62 4.96
CA ILE A 764 8.59 30.70 5.20
C ILE A 764 9.04 29.49 6.02
N ALA A 765 10.19 28.89 5.70
CA ALA A 765 10.78 27.78 6.45
C ALA A 765 11.10 28.15 7.91
N ALA A 766 11.50 29.38 8.16
CA ALA A 766 11.78 29.90 9.50
C ALA A 766 10.53 30.06 10.37
N LEU A 767 9.32 30.08 9.79
CA LEU A 767 8.08 30.13 10.56
C LEU A 767 7.77 28.80 11.27
N VAL A 768 8.21 27.69 10.68
CA VAL A 768 8.03 26.32 11.18
C VAL A 768 8.89 26.12 12.43
N GLU A 769 8.44 25.37 13.41
CA GLU A 769 9.20 25.03 14.61
C GLU A 769 10.23 23.92 14.31
N ASP A 770 11.33 23.90 15.06
CA ASP A 770 12.36 22.87 14.90
C ASP A 770 11.95 21.57 15.62
N GLY A 771 12.38 20.42 15.09
CA GLY A 771 12.16 19.12 15.74
C GLY A 771 10.72 18.59 15.68
N LEU A 772 9.88 19.13 14.79
CA LEU A 772 8.52 18.62 14.59
C LEU A 772 8.53 17.16 14.13
N ARG A 773 7.93 16.28 14.93
CA ARG A 773 7.84 14.85 14.66
C ARG A 773 6.49 14.48 14.04
N PRO A 774 6.40 13.49 13.14
CA PRO A 774 5.13 12.99 12.62
C PRO A 774 4.19 12.44 13.70
N PHE A 775 4.75 11.88 14.77
CA PHE A 775 4.02 11.40 15.95
C PHE A 775 4.93 11.49 17.19
N PRO A 776 4.35 11.48 18.41
CA PRO A 776 5.10 11.51 19.66
C PRO A 776 6.06 10.35 19.82
N ASP A 777 7.18 10.59 20.50
CA ASP A 777 8.14 9.55 20.90
C ASP A 777 7.64 8.81 22.14
N GLY A 778 8.07 7.55 22.28
CA GLY A 778 7.68 6.68 23.40
C GLY A 778 6.43 5.85 23.13
N SER A 779 6.07 5.04 24.13
CA SER A 779 4.97 4.07 24.06
C SER A 779 3.74 4.57 24.82
N PHE A 780 2.58 4.47 24.18
CA PHE A 780 1.29 4.92 24.68
C PHE A 780 0.30 3.75 24.72
N PRO A 781 0.47 2.76 25.61
CA PRO A 781 -0.46 1.66 25.74
C PRO A 781 -1.78 2.11 26.40
N PRO A 782 -2.92 1.51 26.05
CA PRO A 782 -4.18 1.75 26.74
C PRO A 782 -4.04 1.44 28.23
N GLN A 783 -4.68 2.22 29.10
CA GLN A 783 -4.61 2.05 30.54
C GLN A 783 -5.85 1.30 31.05
N ILE A 784 -5.63 0.19 31.75
CA ILE A 784 -6.66 -0.54 32.50
C ILE A 784 -6.11 -0.76 33.90
N ASP A 785 -6.51 0.09 34.85
CA ASP A 785 -5.95 0.12 36.22
C ASP A 785 -6.02 -1.24 36.93
N SER A 786 -7.08 -2.01 36.66
CA SER A 786 -7.29 -3.33 37.27
C SER A 786 -6.51 -4.46 36.60
N ALA A 787 -5.92 -4.26 35.42
CA ALA A 787 -5.30 -5.34 34.65
C ALA A 787 -4.14 -6.06 35.38
N PRO A 788 -3.19 -5.37 36.05
CA PRO A 788 -2.10 -6.05 36.77
C PRO A 788 -2.58 -6.95 37.91
N GLU A 789 -3.55 -6.50 38.69
CA GLU A 789 -4.10 -7.25 39.83
C GLU A 789 -4.92 -8.46 39.34
N MET A 790 -5.79 -8.25 38.35
CA MET A 790 -6.58 -9.33 37.76
C MET A 790 -5.71 -10.40 37.10
N LEU A 791 -4.66 -9.99 36.38
CA LEU A 791 -3.72 -10.91 35.75
C LEU A 791 -3.04 -11.77 36.82
N ARG A 792 -2.50 -11.16 37.88
CA ARG A 792 -1.89 -11.89 39.00
C ARG A 792 -2.89 -12.85 39.64
N GLN A 793 -4.11 -12.40 39.92
CA GLN A 793 -5.16 -13.23 40.53
C GLN A 793 -5.50 -14.44 39.65
N LYS A 794 -5.91 -14.21 38.39
CA LYS A 794 -6.31 -15.28 37.45
C LYS A 794 -5.18 -16.30 37.23
N THR A 795 -3.94 -15.84 37.07
CA THR A 795 -2.78 -16.72 36.88
C THR A 795 -2.55 -17.63 38.08
N TYR A 796 -2.55 -17.09 39.31
CA TYR A 796 -2.32 -17.89 40.52
C TYR A 796 -3.49 -18.83 40.82
N GLU A 797 -4.74 -18.40 40.60
CA GLU A 797 -5.92 -19.25 40.73
C GLU A 797 -5.84 -20.46 39.79
N ARG A 798 -5.46 -20.24 38.52
CA ARG A 798 -5.28 -21.33 37.56
C ARG A 798 -4.10 -22.23 37.90
N ALA A 799 -2.96 -21.65 38.28
CA ALA A 799 -1.79 -22.43 38.72
C ALA A 799 -2.15 -23.34 39.90
N GLN A 800 -2.88 -22.81 40.89
CA GLN A 800 -3.32 -23.55 42.06
C GLN A 800 -4.30 -24.67 41.68
N ALA A 801 -5.22 -24.42 40.74
CA ALA A 801 -6.16 -25.42 40.27
C ALA A 801 -5.47 -26.61 39.57
N LEU A 802 -4.44 -26.33 38.76
CA LEU A 802 -3.75 -27.35 37.96
C LEU A 802 -2.62 -28.06 38.72
N TYR A 803 -1.76 -27.30 39.38
CA TYR A 803 -0.52 -27.80 40.00
C TYR A 803 -0.58 -27.83 41.52
N GLY A 804 -1.57 -27.18 42.12
CA GLY A 804 -1.68 -27.05 43.57
C GLY A 804 -2.02 -28.38 44.23
N ARG A 805 -1.19 -28.80 45.18
CA ARG A 805 -1.38 -30.01 45.97
C ARG A 805 -1.48 -29.64 47.44
N GLN A 806 -2.57 -30.03 48.10
CA GLN A 806 -2.86 -29.69 49.50
C GLN A 806 -2.86 -28.18 49.80
N GLY A 807 -3.15 -27.34 48.80
CA GLY A 807 -3.16 -25.88 48.96
C GLY A 807 -1.81 -25.20 48.70
N GLU A 808 -0.77 -25.95 48.32
CA GLU A 808 0.56 -25.42 48.01
C GLU A 808 0.95 -25.67 46.55
N LEU A 809 1.66 -24.72 45.94
CA LEU A 809 2.24 -24.85 44.60
C LEU A 809 3.64 -25.47 44.68
N PRO A 810 4.05 -26.30 43.71
CA PRO A 810 5.44 -26.73 43.59
C PRO A 810 6.37 -25.52 43.40
N ASP A 811 7.53 -25.52 44.07
CA ASP A 811 8.53 -24.46 44.01
C ASP A 811 8.92 -24.05 42.57
N ALA A 812 9.03 -25.02 41.66
CA ALA A 812 9.38 -24.77 40.27
C ALA A 812 8.30 -23.92 39.55
N ILE A 813 7.03 -24.20 39.82
CA ILE A 813 5.88 -23.50 39.25
C ILE A 813 5.78 -22.09 39.82
N ASP A 814 5.83 -21.94 41.16
CA ASP A 814 5.73 -20.62 41.80
C ASP A 814 6.89 -19.70 41.37
N LYS A 815 8.12 -20.21 41.31
CA LYS A 815 9.27 -19.44 40.81
C LYS A 815 9.10 -18.99 39.37
N ARG A 816 8.60 -19.87 38.48
CA ARG A 816 8.37 -19.52 37.07
C ARG A 816 7.28 -18.45 36.93
N VAL A 817 6.12 -18.66 37.58
CA VAL A 817 4.99 -17.73 37.55
C VAL A 817 5.39 -16.37 38.10
N LYS A 818 6.05 -16.32 39.27
CA LYS A 818 6.47 -15.06 39.89
C LYS A 818 7.45 -14.29 38.99
N ARG A 819 8.46 -14.96 38.46
CA ARG A 819 9.46 -14.35 37.56
C ARG A 819 8.80 -13.72 36.33
N GLU A 820 7.91 -14.47 35.66
CA GLU A 820 7.23 -13.98 34.46
C GLU A 820 6.25 -12.85 34.78
N LEU A 821 5.43 -12.98 35.84
CA LEU A 821 4.49 -11.93 36.25
C LEU A 821 5.20 -10.63 36.60
N ASP A 822 6.32 -10.70 37.35
CA ASP A 822 7.08 -9.51 37.73
C ASP A 822 7.70 -8.84 36.49
N ALA A 823 8.12 -9.61 35.48
CA ALA A 823 8.59 -9.06 34.20
C ALA A 823 7.45 -8.47 33.34
N ILE A 824 6.30 -9.14 33.23
CA ILE A 824 5.14 -8.69 32.45
C ILE A 824 4.54 -7.41 33.06
N ILE A 825 4.36 -7.37 34.38
CA ILE A 825 3.79 -6.23 35.10
C ILE A 825 4.81 -5.10 35.18
N GLY A 826 6.07 -5.40 35.51
CA GLY A 826 7.13 -4.40 35.67
C GLY A 826 7.42 -3.61 34.38
N ASN A 827 7.23 -4.23 33.21
CA ASN A 827 7.43 -3.60 31.91
C ASN A 827 6.12 -3.12 31.24
N GLY A 828 4.98 -3.13 31.96
CA GLY A 828 3.73 -2.54 31.47
C GLY A 828 2.93 -3.37 30.45
N PHE A 829 3.23 -4.65 30.27
CA PHE A 829 2.54 -5.53 29.30
C PHE A 829 1.25 -6.17 29.82
N SER A 830 0.80 -5.82 31.03
CA SER A 830 -0.38 -6.42 31.67
C SER A 830 -1.65 -6.22 30.86
N VAL A 831 -1.83 -5.04 30.26
CA VAL A 831 -3.03 -4.71 29.50
C VAL A 831 -3.15 -5.57 28.24
N MET A 832 -2.04 -5.74 27.52
CA MET A 832 -2.01 -6.60 26.32
C MET A 832 -2.37 -8.06 26.67
N TYR A 833 -1.78 -8.63 27.72
CA TYR A 833 -2.12 -9.98 28.18
C TYR A 833 -3.59 -10.10 28.60
N TYR A 834 -4.11 -9.10 29.29
CA TYR A 834 -5.51 -9.09 29.72
C TYR A 834 -6.47 -9.09 28.53
N ILE A 835 -6.23 -8.23 27.54
CA ILE A 835 -7.07 -8.16 26.34
C ILE A 835 -6.99 -9.49 25.57
N SER A 836 -5.78 -10.01 25.33
CA SER A 836 -5.60 -11.30 24.66
C SER A 836 -6.35 -12.43 25.36
N ALA A 837 -6.25 -12.53 26.70
CA ALA A 837 -6.98 -13.53 27.48
C ALA A 837 -8.50 -13.37 27.34
N ALA A 838 -9.01 -12.14 27.42
CA ALA A 838 -10.44 -11.87 27.30
C ALA A 838 -11.00 -12.21 25.91
N VAL A 839 -10.27 -11.90 24.83
CA VAL A 839 -10.70 -12.21 23.46
C VAL A 839 -10.67 -13.72 23.21
N VAL A 840 -9.65 -14.43 23.71
CA VAL A 840 -9.57 -15.90 23.59
C VAL A 840 -10.67 -16.57 24.41
N GLU A 841 -10.90 -16.14 25.65
CA GLU A 841 -11.98 -16.62 26.51
C GLU A 841 -13.35 -16.45 25.83
N GLN A 842 -13.60 -15.29 25.23
CA GLN A 842 -14.84 -15.03 24.48
C GLN A 842 -14.99 -15.96 23.26
N SER A 843 -13.92 -16.16 22.48
CA SER A 843 -13.96 -17.04 21.30
C SER A 843 -14.23 -18.49 21.68
N ASN A 844 -13.54 -18.99 22.71
CA ASN A 844 -13.71 -20.35 23.23
C ASN A 844 -15.14 -20.55 23.78
N ASN A 845 -15.70 -19.58 24.50
CA ASN A 845 -17.08 -19.62 25.00
C ASN A 845 -18.11 -19.66 23.87
N ASP A 846 -17.82 -19.03 22.73
CA ASP A 846 -18.64 -19.07 21.52
C ASP A 846 -18.42 -20.36 20.69
N GLY A 847 -17.55 -21.26 21.16
CA GLY A 847 -17.28 -22.57 20.57
C GLY A 847 -16.25 -22.56 19.44
N TYR A 848 -15.42 -21.50 19.33
CA TYR A 848 -14.33 -21.39 18.37
C TYR A 848 -13.00 -21.40 19.12
N ILE A 849 -12.18 -22.41 18.87
CA ILE A 849 -10.85 -22.50 19.47
C ILE A 849 -9.94 -21.49 18.80
N VAL A 850 -9.04 -20.89 19.58
CA VAL A 850 -8.01 -19.99 19.07
C VAL A 850 -6.69 -20.76 19.05
N GLY A 851 -6.02 -20.77 17.89
CA GLY A 851 -4.68 -21.35 17.78
C GLY A 851 -3.61 -20.34 18.23
N SER A 852 -2.60 -20.81 18.96
CA SER A 852 -1.48 -19.95 19.34
C SER A 852 -0.56 -19.66 18.15
N ARG A 853 0.09 -18.50 18.17
CA ARG A 853 1.07 -18.12 17.16
C ARG A 853 2.23 -17.31 17.76
N GLY A 854 3.41 -17.53 17.18
CA GLY A 854 4.58 -16.69 17.44
C GLY A 854 5.29 -17.07 18.73
N SER A 855 5.87 -16.09 19.42
CA SER A 855 6.67 -16.35 20.64
C SER A 855 5.88 -16.35 21.94
N VAL A 856 4.58 -16.02 21.93
CA VAL A 856 3.77 -15.96 23.16
C VAL A 856 3.70 -17.32 23.87
N GLY A 857 3.79 -18.43 23.14
CA GLY A 857 3.91 -19.79 23.69
C GLY A 857 5.18 -20.05 24.52
N SER A 858 6.10 -19.09 24.62
CA SER A 858 7.25 -19.15 25.53
C SER A 858 6.91 -18.70 26.96
N SER A 859 5.72 -18.12 27.17
CA SER A 859 5.24 -17.57 28.44
C SER A 859 4.31 -18.55 29.14
N PHE A 860 4.71 -19.01 30.32
CA PHE A 860 3.89 -19.90 31.14
C PHE A 860 2.68 -19.18 31.72
N VAL A 861 2.81 -17.87 32.00
CA VAL A 861 1.68 -17.01 32.37
C VAL A 861 0.64 -16.98 31.25
N ALA A 862 1.06 -16.92 29.98
CA ALA A 862 0.14 -16.99 28.84
C ALA A 862 -0.60 -18.33 28.78
N THR A 863 0.09 -19.45 29.04
CA THR A 863 -0.53 -20.79 29.14
C THR A 863 -1.60 -20.83 30.23
N LEU A 864 -1.29 -20.31 31.43
CA LEU A 864 -2.22 -20.28 32.56
C LEU A 864 -3.43 -19.36 32.33
N LEU A 865 -3.28 -18.31 31.53
CA LEU A 865 -4.39 -17.42 31.16
C LEU A 865 -5.20 -17.97 29.98
N GLY A 866 -4.79 -19.09 29.37
CA GLY A 866 -5.45 -19.67 28.21
C GLY A 866 -5.21 -18.91 26.90
N ILE A 867 -4.20 -18.03 26.85
CA ILE A 867 -3.81 -17.29 25.63
C ILE A 867 -3.13 -18.22 24.62
N THR A 868 -2.48 -19.28 25.10
CA THR A 868 -1.75 -20.26 24.31
C THR A 868 -1.91 -21.65 24.91
N GLU A 869 -2.07 -22.65 24.06
CA GLU A 869 -2.05 -24.07 24.40
C GLU A 869 -0.63 -24.62 24.65
N VAL A 870 0.40 -23.87 24.28
CA VAL A 870 1.80 -24.29 24.42
C VAL A 870 2.23 -24.17 25.88
N ASN A 871 2.73 -25.26 26.47
CA ASN A 871 3.31 -25.26 27.81
C ASN A 871 4.84 -25.17 27.75
N PRO A 872 5.45 -24.02 28.09
CA PRO A 872 6.89 -23.81 27.92
C PRO A 872 7.76 -24.47 28.99
N LEU A 873 7.17 -25.10 30.02
CA LEU A 873 7.94 -25.79 31.06
C LEU A 873 8.78 -26.93 30.49
N GLU A 874 9.75 -27.39 31.25
CA GLU A 874 10.48 -28.62 31.00
C GLU A 874 9.51 -29.82 30.95
N PRO A 875 9.87 -30.91 30.23
CA PRO A 875 9.06 -32.12 30.15
C PRO A 875 8.65 -32.62 31.54
N HIS A 876 7.36 -32.85 31.76
CA HIS A 876 6.83 -33.24 33.06
C HIS A 876 5.60 -34.13 32.98
N TYR A 877 5.32 -34.80 34.10
CA TYR A 877 4.08 -35.50 34.34
C TYR A 877 3.17 -34.69 35.26
N LEU A 878 1.88 -34.67 34.95
CA LEU A 878 0.82 -34.06 35.76
C LEU A 878 -0.33 -35.05 35.96
N CYS A 879 -0.81 -35.21 37.19
CA CYS A 879 -2.00 -36.03 37.45
C CYS A 879 -3.26 -35.16 37.43
N PRO A 880 -4.24 -35.41 36.54
CA PRO A 880 -5.47 -34.63 36.48
C PRO A 880 -6.42 -34.87 37.66
N SER A 881 -6.17 -35.89 38.49
CA SER A 881 -7.05 -36.26 39.61
C SER A 881 -6.57 -35.75 40.98
N CYS A 882 -5.26 -35.76 41.22
CA CYS A 882 -4.68 -35.43 42.54
C CYS A 882 -3.55 -34.40 42.48
N ASN A 883 -3.34 -33.78 41.31
CA ASN A 883 -2.34 -32.74 41.07
C ASN A 883 -0.89 -33.16 41.42
N TYR A 884 -0.59 -34.47 41.34
CA TYR A 884 0.80 -34.93 41.38
C TYR A 884 1.57 -34.33 40.20
N PHE A 885 2.74 -33.75 40.48
CA PHE A 885 3.59 -33.10 39.49
C PHE A 885 5.03 -33.63 39.62
N ALA A 886 5.65 -34.00 38.50
CA ALA A 886 7.05 -34.42 38.45
C ALA A 886 7.71 -33.96 37.16
N MET A 887 8.69 -33.08 37.29
CA MET A 887 9.49 -32.54 36.19
C MET A 887 10.69 -33.45 35.90
N ILE A 888 11.09 -33.53 34.64
CA ILE A 888 12.25 -34.28 34.15
C ILE A 888 13.32 -33.27 33.69
N ASP A 889 14.44 -33.19 34.41
CA ASP A 889 15.48 -32.17 34.26
C ASP A 889 16.81 -32.71 33.70
N ASP A 890 16.82 -33.96 33.22
CA ASP A 890 18.02 -34.63 32.69
C ASP A 890 18.23 -34.42 31.18
N ASN A 891 17.41 -33.59 30.53
CA ASN A 891 17.41 -33.33 29.08
C ASN A 891 17.28 -34.60 28.22
N SER A 892 16.75 -35.69 28.77
CA SER A 892 16.57 -36.94 28.02
C SER A 892 15.46 -36.88 26.96
N TYR A 893 14.54 -35.92 27.08
CA TYR A 893 13.44 -35.69 26.14
C TYR A 893 13.36 -34.21 25.74
N GLY A 894 13.09 -33.94 24.46
CA GLY A 894 12.84 -32.58 23.97
C GLY A 894 11.44 -32.07 24.29
N SER A 895 10.45 -32.96 24.36
CA SER A 895 9.05 -32.62 24.67
C SER A 895 8.44 -33.64 25.64
N GLY A 896 7.57 -33.18 26.53
CA GLY A 896 6.79 -34.01 27.43
C GLY A 896 5.89 -35.00 26.70
N PHE A 897 5.46 -34.68 25.49
CA PHE A 897 4.66 -35.55 24.63
C PHE A 897 5.39 -36.85 24.24
N ASP A 898 6.72 -36.85 24.28
CA ASP A 898 7.55 -38.04 24.03
C ASP A 898 7.78 -38.89 25.29
N LEU A 899 7.34 -38.43 26.47
CA LEU A 899 7.47 -39.21 27.70
C LEU A 899 6.63 -40.49 27.63
N PRO A 900 7.11 -41.62 28.18
CA PRO A 900 6.32 -42.84 28.21
C PRO A 900 5.10 -42.67 29.13
N GLN A 901 3.95 -43.24 28.72
CA GLN A 901 2.74 -43.21 29.54
C GLN A 901 2.96 -43.92 30.88
N LYS A 902 2.60 -43.28 31.99
CA LYS A 902 2.71 -43.82 33.36
C LYS A 902 1.41 -43.64 34.13
N ASP A 903 1.25 -44.44 35.17
CA ASP A 903 0.19 -44.27 36.17
C ASP A 903 0.69 -43.39 37.32
N CYS A 904 -0.21 -42.61 37.90
CA CYS A 904 0.08 -41.73 39.01
C CYS A 904 0.50 -42.57 40.22
N PRO A 905 1.66 -42.29 40.84
CA PRO A 905 2.12 -43.07 41.99
C PRO A 905 1.20 -42.91 43.21
N ASP A 906 0.41 -41.84 43.27
CA ASP A 906 -0.42 -41.52 44.43
C ASP A 906 -1.87 -42.01 44.31
N CYS A 907 -2.49 -41.89 43.13
CA CYS A 907 -3.92 -42.22 42.95
C CYS A 907 -4.20 -43.24 41.84
N GLY A 908 -3.18 -43.70 41.12
CA GLY A 908 -3.31 -44.70 40.04
C GLY A 908 -3.93 -44.19 38.73
N SER A 909 -4.39 -42.93 38.67
CA SER A 909 -4.87 -42.31 37.42
C SER A 909 -3.76 -42.20 36.39
N LYS A 910 -4.08 -42.25 35.10
CA LYS A 910 -3.10 -42.00 34.02
C LYS A 910 -2.52 -40.59 34.15
N LEU A 911 -1.19 -40.48 34.10
CA LEU A 911 -0.52 -39.17 34.11
C LEU A 911 -0.64 -38.50 32.75
N HIS A 912 -1.01 -37.23 32.76
CA HIS A 912 -0.85 -36.30 31.64
C HIS A 912 0.65 -36.01 31.46
N ARG A 913 1.06 -35.74 30.23
CA ARG A 913 2.46 -35.51 29.85
C ARG A 913 2.51 -34.21 29.07
N ASP A 914 3.39 -33.29 29.45
CA ASP A 914 3.42 -31.95 28.88
C ASP A 914 4.78 -31.27 29.10
N GLY A 915 4.98 -30.08 28.53
CA GLY A 915 6.19 -29.28 28.66
C GLY A 915 7.14 -29.42 27.47
N HIS A 916 7.48 -28.31 26.82
CA HIS A 916 8.26 -28.31 25.57
C HIS A 916 9.64 -27.64 25.69
N ASN A 917 10.08 -27.35 26.92
CA ASN A 917 11.38 -26.77 27.25
C ASN A 917 11.69 -25.46 26.48
N ILE A 918 10.84 -24.44 26.69
CA ILE A 918 10.93 -23.16 25.96
C ILE A 918 11.29 -22.04 26.95
N PRO A 919 12.41 -21.32 26.72
CA PRO A 919 12.82 -20.23 27.59
C PRO A 919 11.92 -19.00 27.41
N PHE A 920 11.50 -18.41 28.53
CA PHE A 920 10.67 -17.19 28.56
C PHE A 920 11.36 -16.01 27.86
N GLU A 921 12.69 -15.97 27.95
CA GLU A 921 13.55 -14.92 27.44
C GLU A 921 13.47 -14.80 25.90
N THR A 922 13.05 -15.85 25.20
CA THR A 922 12.72 -15.77 23.76
C THR A 922 11.61 -14.76 23.47
N PHE A 923 10.66 -14.61 24.40
CA PHE A 923 9.53 -13.70 24.28
C PHE A 923 9.91 -12.27 24.66
N LEU A 924 10.38 -12.04 25.90
CA LEU A 924 10.59 -10.70 26.47
C LEU A 924 12.05 -10.27 26.66
N GLY A 925 13.03 -11.09 26.28
CA GLY A 925 14.42 -10.85 26.66
C GLY A 925 14.69 -11.17 28.14
N PHE A 926 15.88 -10.83 28.64
CA PHE A 926 16.25 -11.07 30.04
C PHE A 926 15.74 -9.97 30.96
N ASP A 927 15.81 -8.71 30.52
CA ASP A 927 15.42 -7.55 31.32
C ASP A 927 13.98 -7.09 31.01
N GLY A 928 13.28 -7.75 30.09
CA GLY A 928 11.98 -7.29 29.60
C GLY A 928 12.08 -6.11 28.62
N ASP A 929 13.29 -5.89 28.08
CA ASP A 929 13.66 -4.80 27.19
C ASP A 929 13.13 -4.97 25.76
N LYS A 930 12.60 -6.15 25.44
CA LYS A 930 12.01 -6.46 24.14
C LYS A 930 10.50 -6.29 24.19
N GLN A 931 9.96 -5.43 23.34
CA GLN A 931 8.51 -5.31 23.14
C GLN A 931 7.94 -6.64 22.56
N PRO A 932 6.91 -7.22 23.21
CA PRO A 932 6.26 -8.44 22.77
C PRO A 932 5.15 -8.20 21.74
N ASP A 933 5.05 -9.10 20.76
CA ASP A 933 3.88 -9.22 19.88
C ASP A 933 3.07 -10.47 20.30
N ILE A 934 1.78 -10.30 20.58
CA ILE A 934 0.85 -11.43 20.81
C ILE A 934 0.03 -11.65 19.55
N ASP A 935 0.39 -12.70 18.81
CA ASP A 935 -0.31 -13.15 17.63
C ASP A 935 -1.30 -14.27 18.00
N LEU A 936 -2.54 -14.14 17.53
CA LEU A 936 -3.59 -15.13 17.78
C LEU A 936 -4.25 -15.53 16.46
N ASN A 937 -4.32 -16.83 16.20
CA ASN A 937 -4.99 -17.40 15.03
C ASN A 937 -6.43 -17.75 15.39
N PHE A 938 -7.37 -16.89 15.00
CA PHE A 938 -8.81 -17.15 15.09
C PHE A 938 -9.31 -17.89 13.86
N SER A 939 -10.44 -18.58 13.98
CA SER A 939 -11.16 -19.03 12.80
C SER A 939 -11.51 -17.84 11.89
N GLY A 940 -11.35 -18.00 10.58
CA GLY A 940 -11.80 -17.01 9.59
C GLY A 940 -13.29 -16.69 9.69
N PHE A 941 -14.11 -17.62 10.21
CA PHE A 941 -15.54 -17.41 10.46
C PHE A 941 -15.83 -16.53 11.70
N TYR A 942 -14.86 -16.43 12.61
CA TYR A 942 -15.01 -15.74 13.90
C TYR A 942 -14.22 -14.43 13.98
N GLN A 943 -13.23 -14.24 13.11
CA GLN A 943 -12.30 -13.11 13.14
C GLN A 943 -13.01 -11.74 13.27
N SER A 944 -14.06 -11.50 12.48
CA SER A 944 -14.83 -10.25 12.57
C SER A 944 -15.47 -10.02 13.94
N ARG A 945 -16.02 -11.07 14.56
CA ARG A 945 -16.63 -10.99 15.90
C ARG A 945 -15.59 -10.71 16.98
N ALA A 946 -14.39 -11.30 16.85
CA ALA A 946 -13.27 -11.01 17.75
C ALA A 946 -12.86 -9.54 17.65
N HIS A 947 -12.89 -8.97 16.45
CA HIS A 947 -12.66 -7.55 16.26
C HIS A 947 -13.76 -6.67 16.85
N ASP A 948 -15.03 -6.99 16.59
CA ASP A 948 -16.19 -6.28 17.17
C ASP A 948 -16.17 -6.30 18.70
N PHE A 949 -15.64 -7.37 19.31
CA PHE A 949 -15.50 -7.48 20.75
C PHE A 949 -14.44 -6.51 21.30
N ILE A 950 -13.31 -6.35 20.62
CA ILE A 950 -12.28 -5.36 20.98
C ILE A 950 -12.83 -3.95 20.81
N GLU A 951 -13.54 -3.69 19.72
CA GLU A 951 -14.20 -2.41 19.47
C GLU A 951 -15.22 -2.06 20.56
N LYS A 952 -16.02 -3.03 21.03
CA LYS A 952 -16.90 -2.82 22.19
C LYS A 952 -16.16 -2.59 23.51
N MET A 953 -14.96 -3.16 23.65
CA MET A 953 -14.16 -3.04 24.88
C MET A 953 -13.58 -1.63 25.04
N PHE A 954 -13.13 -1.01 23.94
CA PHE A 954 -12.44 0.28 23.97
C PHE A 954 -13.26 1.43 23.37
N GLY A 955 -14.27 1.14 22.55
CA GLY A 955 -15.07 2.11 21.81
C GLY A 955 -14.58 2.32 20.37
N GLU A 956 -15.53 2.57 19.46
CA GLU A 956 -15.27 2.72 18.02
C GLU A 956 -14.26 3.85 17.71
N ASP A 957 -14.28 4.93 18.51
CA ASP A 957 -13.37 6.09 18.36
C ASP A 957 -11.92 5.80 18.80
N TYR A 958 -11.67 4.68 19.48
CA TYR A 958 -10.36 4.30 20.04
C TYR A 958 -9.79 3.03 19.40
N THR A 959 -10.53 2.40 18.49
CA THR A 959 -10.09 1.17 17.82
C THR A 959 -10.11 1.32 16.32
N PHE A 960 -8.97 1.09 15.69
CA PHE A 960 -8.79 1.25 14.25
C PHE A 960 -8.15 0.00 13.65
N ARG A 961 -8.34 -0.22 12.35
CA ARG A 961 -7.52 -1.19 11.63
C ARG A 961 -6.16 -0.59 11.30
N ALA A 962 -5.11 -1.38 11.41
CA ALA A 962 -3.84 -0.99 10.82
C ALA A 962 -4.02 -0.89 9.30
N GLY A 963 -3.74 0.29 8.73
CA GLY A 963 -3.74 0.50 7.28
C GLY A 963 -2.46 -0.05 6.65
N THR A 964 -2.55 -0.41 5.37
CA THR A 964 -1.40 -0.83 4.56
C THR A 964 -1.30 0.02 3.30
N ILE A 965 -0.07 0.25 2.83
CA ILE A 965 0.19 0.94 1.57
C ILE A 965 0.63 -0.10 0.55
N SER A 966 -0.16 -0.26 -0.51
CA SER A 966 0.18 -1.17 -1.61
C SER A 966 0.91 -0.40 -2.70
N ALA A 967 2.18 -0.73 -2.88
CA ALA A 967 3.05 -0.16 -3.89
C ALA A 967 3.25 -1.10 -5.09
N TYR A 968 3.77 -0.57 -6.20
CA TYR A 968 4.23 -1.41 -7.31
C TYR A 968 5.39 -2.29 -6.86
N ALA A 969 5.31 -3.57 -7.20
CA ALA A 969 6.39 -4.55 -7.05
C ALA A 969 7.00 -4.85 -8.44
N GLU A 970 7.97 -5.74 -8.51
CA GLU A 970 8.73 -6.00 -9.74
C GLU A 970 7.85 -6.46 -10.92
N LYS A 971 6.93 -7.41 -10.69
CA LYS A 971 6.11 -8.01 -11.76
C LYS A 971 5.11 -7.03 -12.36
N ASN A 972 4.39 -6.30 -11.52
CA ASN A 972 3.42 -5.29 -11.92
C ASN A 972 4.11 -4.08 -12.57
N SER A 973 5.27 -3.66 -12.06
CA SER A 973 6.09 -2.61 -12.70
C SER A 973 6.52 -3.01 -14.12
N LEU A 974 7.01 -4.25 -14.29
CA LEU A 974 7.40 -4.77 -15.60
C LEU A 974 6.21 -4.87 -16.57
N GLY A 975 5.03 -5.27 -16.08
CA GLY A 975 3.79 -5.28 -16.84
C GLY A 975 3.39 -3.89 -17.33
N LEU A 976 3.47 -2.88 -16.45
CA LEU A 976 3.16 -1.47 -16.79
C LEU A 976 4.10 -0.95 -17.89
N VAL A 977 5.42 -1.14 -17.72
CA VAL A 977 6.42 -0.73 -18.71
C VAL A 977 6.22 -1.44 -20.05
N SER A 978 5.89 -2.74 -20.02
CA SER A 978 5.64 -3.50 -21.25
C SER A 978 4.42 -2.96 -22.00
N SER A 979 3.31 -2.71 -21.29
CA SER A 979 2.11 -2.13 -21.88
C SER A 979 2.33 -0.72 -22.46
N TYR A 980 3.17 0.09 -21.82
CA TYR A 980 3.53 1.43 -22.32
C TYR A 980 4.21 1.35 -23.70
N PHE A 981 5.25 0.52 -23.83
CA PHE A 981 5.97 0.37 -25.09
C PHE A 981 5.16 -0.35 -26.18
N GLU A 982 4.30 -1.30 -25.80
CA GLU A 982 3.33 -1.92 -26.73
C GLU A 982 2.38 -0.90 -27.35
N LYS A 983 1.88 0.07 -26.56
CA LYS A 983 1.00 1.14 -27.05
C LYS A 983 1.72 2.12 -27.97
N LEU A 984 3.02 2.35 -27.76
CA LEU A 984 3.86 3.17 -28.64
C LEU A 984 4.26 2.44 -29.94
N ASP A 985 3.87 1.18 -30.13
CA ASP A 985 4.36 0.31 -31.21
C ASP A 985 5.90 0.27 -31.28
N THR A 986 6.55 0.34 -30.11
CA THR A 986 8.00 0.25 -29.98
C THR A 986 8.35 -0.93 -29.09
N ASN A 987 9.32 -1.76 -29.50
CA ASN A 987 9.79 -2.85 -28.65
C ASN A 987 11.16 -2.50 -28.07
N ARG A 988 11.31 -2.64 -26.75
CA ARG A 988 12.57 -2.45 -26.02
C ARG A 988 13.08 -3.80 -25.49
N PRO A 989 14.41 -3.99 -25.35
CA PRO A 989 14.98 -5.20 -24.74
C PRO A 989 14.39 -5.48 -23.36
N LEU A 990 14.31 -6.75 -22.95
CA LEU A 990 13.73 -7.11 -21.64
C LEU A 990 14.52 -6.46 -20.50
N VAL A 991 15.84 -6.41 -20.63
CA VAL A 991 16.73 -5.78 -19.66
C VAL A 991 16.47 -4.28 -19.50
N GLU A 992 16.05 -3.59 -20.57
CA GLU A 992 15.66 -2.18 -20.49
C GLU A 992 14.32 -2.04 -19.79
N LYS A 993 13.35 -2.90 -20.10
CA LYS A 993 12.06 -2.91 -19.40
C LYS A 993 12.24 -3.20 -17.90
N GLN A 994 13.16 -4.08 -17.53
CA GLN A 994 13.53 -4.37 -16.14
C GLN A 994 14.15 -3.15 -15.44
N ARG A 995 15.11 -2.47 -16.08
CA ARG A 995 15.69 -1.22 -15.53
C ARG A 995 14.63 -0.16 -15.28
N LEU A 996 13.72 0.02 -16.26
CA LEU A 996 12.63 0.99 -16.13
C LEU A 996 11.64 0.58 -15.02
N ALA A 997 11.38 -0.71 -14.87
CA ALA A 997 10.53 -1.23 -13.81
C ALA A 997 11.13 -1.02 -12.40
N GLU A 998 12.45 -1.20 -12.22
CA GLU A 998 13.12 -1.00 -10.91
C GLU A 998 12.90 0.41 -10.33
N LYS A 999 12.79 1.44 -11.18
CA LYS A 999 12.56 2.84 -10.77
C LYS A 999 11.10 3.16 -10.42
N ILE A 1000 10.17 2.27 -10.79
CA ILE A 1000 8.74 2.40 -10.49
C ILE A 1000 8.37 1.62 -9.22
N VAL A 1001 9.18 0.63 -8.84
CA VAL A 1001 8.98 -0.14 -7.60
C VAL A 1001 8.94 0.80 -6.40
N GLY A 1002 7.95 0.60 -5.52
CA GLY A 1002 7.74 1.45 -4.34
C GLY A 1002 6.73 2.59 -4.55
N VAL A 1003 6.43 2.96 -5.81
CA VAL A 1003 5.38 3.97 -6.06
C VAL A 1003 4.04 3.46 -5.57
N LYS A 1004 3.32 4.30 -4.81
CA LYS A 1004 2.01 3.96 -4.26
C LYS A 1004 0.99 3.74 -5.38
N GLN A 1005 0.29 2.61 -5.28
CA GLN A 1005 -0.81 2.25 -6.17
C GLN A 1005 -2.18 2.35 -5.48
N THR A 1006 -2.29 1.90 -4.24
CA THR A 1006 -3.54 1.94 -3.47
C THR A 1006 -3.25 1.78 -1.98
N THR A 1007 -4.30 1.80 -1.17
CA THR A 1007 -4.26 1.50 0.27
C THR A 1007 -5.11 0.27 0.56
N GLY A 1008 -4.80 -0.41 1.66
CA GLY A 1008 -5.50 -1.61 2.11
C GLY A 1008 -5.60 -1.65 3.63
N GLN A 1009 -6.00 -2.82 4.13
CA GLN A 1009 -6.10 -3.11 5.55
C GLN A 1009 -5.15 -4.25 5.92
N HIS A 1010 -4.58 -4.17 7.12
CA HIS A 1010 -3.81 -5.27 7.69
C HIS A 1010 -4.74 -6.48 7.89
N PRO A 1011 -4.30 -7.72 7.57
CA PRO A 1011 -5.16 -8.90 7.64
C PRO A 1011 -5.81 -9.17 9.01
N GLY A 1012 -5.25 -8.66 10.10
CA GLY A 1012 -5.83 -8.81 11.44
C GLY A 1012 -5.41 -7.77 12.47
N GLY A 1013 -4.72 -6.71 12.04
CA GLY A 1013 -4.09 -5.75 12.95
C GLY A 1013 -5.09 -4.74 13.47
N MET A 1014 -5.39 -4.81 14.77
CA MET A 1014 -6.19 -3.85 15.50
C MET A 1014 -5.27 -2.89 16.26
N VAL A 1015 -5.38 -1.60 15.99
CA VAL A 1015 -4.66 -0.53 16.69
C VAL A 1015 -5.58 0.04 17.76
N VAL A 1016 -5.10 0.08 19.00
CA VAL A 1016 -5.85 0.61 20.15
C VAL A 1016 -5.20 1.91 20.63
N VAL A 1017 -5.99 2.98 20.65
CA VAL A 1017 -5.56 4.30 21.12
C VAL A 1017 -5.97 4.46 22.60
N PRO A 1018 -5.10 4.99 23.48
CA PRO A 1018 -5.49 5.25 24.86
C PRO A 1018 -6.55 6.36 24.96
N ASN A 1019 -7.44 6.24 25.94
CA ASN A 1019 -8.57 7.16 26.14
C ASN A 1019 -8.16 8.63 26.37
N ASP A 1020 -6.93 8.86 26.82
CA ASP A 1020 -6.37 10.22 27.03
C ASP A 1020 -5.93 10.90 25.73
N TYR A 1021 -5.89 10.16 24.62
CA TYR A 1021 -5.43 10.62 23.31
C TYR A 1021 -6.50 10.38 22.24
N GLU A 1022 -6.30 10.95 21.05
CA GLU A 1022 -7.04 10.55 19.86
C GLU A 1022 -6.08 10.04 18.81
N ILE A 1023 -6.61 9.32 17.82
CA ILE A 1023 -5.81 8.80 16.72
C ILE A 1023 -4.99 9.88 15.99
N TYR A 1024 -5.52 11.10 15.90
CA TYR A 1024 -4.87 12.25 15.23
C TYR A 1024 -3.66 12.82 15.98
N ASP A 1025 -3.41 12.40 17.22
CA ASP A 1025 -2.14 12.67 17.90
C ASP A 1025 -1.01 11.81 17.28
N PHE A 1026 -1.33 10.74 16.55
CA PHE A 1026 -0.38 9.77 15.99
C PHE A 1026 -0.43 9.68 14.46
N THR A 1027 -1.63 9.60 13.86
CA THR A 1027 -1.81 9.38 12.43
C THR A 1027 -3.16 9.93 11.95
N PRO A 1028 -3.28 10.38 10.70
CA PRO A 1028 -4.59 10.48 10.06
C PRO A 1028 -5.26 9.10 9.94
N VAL A 1029 -6.53 9.09 9.57
CA VAL A 1029 -7.31 7.88 9.27
C VAL A 1029 -7.99 7.96 7.91
N GLN A 1030 -8.33 6.81 7.33
CA GLN A 1030 -8.98 6.74 6.02
C GLN A 1030 -9.77 5.45 5.86
N TYR A 1031 -10.59 5.36 4.80
CA TYR A 1031 -11.13 4.09 4.34
C TYR A 1031 -10.09 3.30 3.53
N PRO A 1032 -10.00 1.97 3.68
CA PRO A 1032 -9.15 1.14 2.84
C PRO A 1032 -9.60 1.24 1.38
N ALA A 1033 -8.64 1.45 0.46
CA ALA A 1033 -8.90 1.67 -0.96
C ALA A 1033 -9.95 2.78 -1.26
N ASN A 1034 -10.15 3.73 -0.34
CA ASN A 1034 -11.18 4.77 -0.39
C ASN A 1034 -12.63 4.23 -0.50
N LYS A 1035 -12.88 3.00 -0.02
CA LYS A 1035 -14.20 2.35 -0.10
C LYS A 1035 -14.99 2.53 1.20
N ARG A 1036 -15.94 3.48 1.19
CA ARG A 1036 -16.86 3.72 2.33
C ARG A 1036 -17.78 2.55 2.68
N LYS A 1037 -18.09 1.67 1.72
CA LYS A 1037 -19.09 0.59 1.90
C LYS A 1037 -18.73 -0.41 3.00
N GLU A 1038 -17.47 -0.50 3.39
CA GLU A 1038 -17.00 -1.50 4.34
C GLU A 1038 -17.10 -1.01 5.80
N GLY A 1039 -17.35 0.29 6.05
CA GLY A 1039 -17.45 0.87 7.41
C GLY A 1039 -16.14 0.91 8.20
N VAL A 1040 -15.18 0.08 7.83
CA VAL A 1040 -13.86 -0.08 8.44
C VAL A 1040 -12.98 1.16 8.26
N ILE A 1041 -12.53 1.74 9.36
CA ILE A 1041 -11.55 2.84 9.36
C ILE A 1041 -10.14 2.28 9.61
N THR A 1042 -9.19 2.72 8.79
CA THR A 1042 -7.77 2.33 8.84
C THR A 1042 -6.88 3.50 9.22
N THR A 1043 -5.76 3.22 9.90
CA THR A 1043 -4.67 4.19 10.06
C THR A 1043 -4.12 4.60 8.69
N HIS A 1044 -3.79 5.88 8.52
CA HIS A 1044 -3.22 6.39 7.27
C HIS A 1044 -1.74 6.03 7.13
N PHE A 1045 -0.99 6.09 8.23
CA PHE A 1045 0.35 5.53 8.32
C PHE A 1045 0.29 4.01 8.43
N ASP A 1046 1.26 3.37 7.78
CA ASP A 1046 1.55 1.97 7.98
C ASP A 1046 1.99 1.75 9.44
N PHE A 1047 1.49 0.68 10.06
CA PHE A 1047 1.73 0.44 11.48
C PHE A 1047 3.21 0.21 11.81
N ASN A 1048 4.04 -0.27 10.88
CA ASN A 1048 5.47 -0.48 11.16
C ASN A 1048 6.16 0.84 11.56
N SER A 1049 5.66 1.98 11.06
CA SER A 1049 6.18 3.30 11.45
C SER A 1049 5.88 3.64 12.92
N MET A 1050 4.84 3.06 13.52
CA MET A 1050 4.35 3.39 14.87
C MET A 1050 4.37 2.19 15.81
N HIS A 1051 5.14 1.14 15.49
CA HIS A 1051 5.14 -0.12 16.25
C HIS A 1051 5.57 0.03 17.72
N ASP A 1052 6.47 0.97 17.99
CA ASP A 1052 6.92 1.31 19.34
C ASP A 1052 5.98 2.30 20.07
N THR A 1053 5.03 2.90 19.34
CA THR A 1053 4.21 4.02 19.83
C THR A 1053 2.83 3.57 20.31
N LEU A 1054 2.11 2.80 19.50
CA LEU A 1054 0.73 2.36 19.81
C LEU A 1054 0.66 0.85 19.95
N LEU A 1055 -0.28 0.37 20.78
CA LEU A 1055 -0.53 -1.06 20.91
C LEU A 1055 -1.25 -1.59 19.67
N LYS A 1056 -0.72 -2.68 19.09
CA LYS A 1056 -1.37 -3.48 18.06
C LYS A 1056 -1.66 -4.88 18.56
N LEU A 1057 -2.88 -5.36 18.27
CA LEU A 1057 -3.32 -6.73 18.50
C LEU A 1057 -3.50 -7.41 17.15
N ASP A 1058 -2.76 -8.49 16.89
CA ASP A 1058 -2.89 -9.27 15.66
C ASP A 1058 -3.90 -10.40 15.83
N ILE A 1059 -5.15 -10.08 15.50
CA ILE A 1059 -6.30 -10.99 15.50
C ILE A 1059 -6.45 -11.54 14.08
N LEU A 1060 -5.69 -12.58 13.77
CA LEU A 1060 -5.54 -13.13 12.43
C LEU A 1060 -6.60 -14.20 12.15
N GLY A 1061 -7.16 -14.20 10.95
CA GLY A 1061 -7.95 -15.32 10.44
C GLY A 1061 -7.03 -16.42 9.94
N HIS A 1062 -7.25 -17.65 10.39
CA HIS A 1062 -6.51 -18.84 9.98
C HIS A 1062 -7.45 -20.00 9.67
N ASP A 1063 -7.01 -20.88 8.78
CA ASP A 1063 -7.80 -22.03 8.35
C ASP A 1063 -7.78 -23.17 9.38
N ASP A 1064 -6.64 -23.41 10.08
CA ASP A 1064 -6.56 -24.49 11.08
C ASP A 1064 -7.68 -24.45 12.14
N PRO A 1065 -7.94 -23.32 12.85
CA PRO A 1065 -9.04 -23.30 13.82
C PRO A 1065 -10.42 -23.43 13.16
N SER A 1066 -10.55 -22.97 11.91
CA SER A 1066 -11.77 -23.13 11.12
C SER A 1066 -12.02 -24.61 10.77
N MET A 1067 -10.97 -25.33 10.39
CA MET A 1067 -11.00 -26.75 10.07
C MET A 1067 -11.26 -27.59 11.30
N LEU A 1068 -10.57 -27.32 12.42
CA LEU A 1068 -10.82 -28.00 13.69
C LEU A 1068 -12.26 -27.80 14.16
N LYS A 1069 -12.82 -26.60 14.00
CA LYS A 1069 -14.23 -26.33 14.31
C LYS A 1069 -15.16 -27.16 13.43
N LEU A 1070 -14.95 -27.18 12.11
CA LEU A 1070 -15.76 -27.97 11.19
C LEU A 1070 -15.67 -29.47 11.49
N LEU A 1071 -14.48 -29.99 11.77
CA LEU A 1071 -14.27 -31.39 12.14
C LEU A 1071 -14.96 -31.73 13.46
N SER A 1072 -14.87 -30.86 14.47
CA SER A 1072 -15.57 -31.02 15.74
C SER A 1072 -17.09 -31.08 15.54
N ASP A 1073 -17.64 -30.14 14.78
CA ASP A 1073 -19.08 -30.06 14.51
C ASP A 1073 -19.60 -31.25 13.69
N TRP A 1074 -18.81 -31.77 12.75
CA TRP A 1074 -19.19 -32.92 11.91
C TRP A 1074 -19.07 -34.26 12.62
N THR A 1075 -18.05 -34.43 13.46
CA THR A 1075 -17.78 -35.70 14.14
C THR A 1075 -18.43 -35.78 15.52
N GLY A 1076 -18.77 -34.64 16.13
CA GLY A 1076 -19.18 -34.52 17.52
C GLY A 1076 -18.03 -34.75 18.51
N VAL A 1077 -16.79 -34.82 18.04
CA VAL A 1077 -15.60 -35.00 18.89
C VAL A 1077 -15.11 -33.63 19.36
N ASP A 1078 -14.89 -33.50 20.67
CA ASP A 1078 -14.21 -32.35 21.24
C ASP A 1078 -12.71 -32.43 20.92
N VAL A 1079 -12.25 -31.56 20.03
CA VAL A 1079 -10.85 -31.55 19.55
C VAL A 1079 -9.85 -31.28 20.68
N THR A 1080 -10.26 -30.65 21.78
CA THR A 1080 -9.38 -30.40 22.94
C THR A 1080 -9.10 -31.67 23.76
N THR A 1081 -9.81 -32.77 23.47
CA THR A 1081 -9.66 -34.06 24.17
C THR A 1081 -8.82 -35.07 23.39
N ILE A 1082 -8.37 -34.72 22.18
CA ILE A 1082 -7.58 -35.61 21.32
C ILE A 1082 -6.20 -35.85 21.96
N PRO A 1083 -5.74 -37.12 22.06
CA PRO A 1083 -4.44 -37.42 22.64
C PRO A 1083 -3.31 -36.99 21.71
N ILE A 1084 -2.37 -36.19 22.23
CA ILE A 1084 -1.18 -35.75 21.49
C ILE A 1084 0.09 -36.34 22.15
N PRO A 1085 0.93 -37.11 21.43
CA PRO A 1085 0.71 -37.63 20.09
C PRO A 1085 -0.07 -38.96 20.13
N ASP A 1086 -0.96 -39.21 19.17
CA ASP A 1086 -1.56 -40.53 18.96
C ASP A 1086 -0.61 -41.41 18.09
N PRO A 1087 -0.27 -42.64 18.51
CA PRO A 1087 0.65 -43.50 17.74
C PRO A 1087 0.20 -43.80 16.30
N LYS A 1088 -1.10 -43.87 16.03
CA LYS A 1088 -1.62 -44.06 14.67
C LYS A 1088 -1.43 -42.81 13.82
N VAL A 1089 -1.66 -41.63 14.40
CA VAL A 1089 -1.43 -40.35 13.70
C VAL A 1089 0.05 -40.18 13.41
N MET A 1090 0.93 -40.49 14.38
CA MET A 1090 2.39 -40.44 14.16
C MET A 1090 2.87 -41.37 13.05
N SER A 1091 2.24 -42.53 12.86
CA SER A 1091 2.62 -43.46 11.78
C SER A 1091 2.40 -42.90 10.37
N LEU A 1092 1.62 -41.82 10.20
CA LEU A 1092 1.48 -41.12 8.92
C LEU A 1092 2.80 -40.52 8.42
N PHE A 1093 3.74 -40.23 9.32
CA PHE A 1093 5.07 -39.71 8.97
C PHE A 1093 6.04 -40.84 8.57
N GLU A 1094 5.68 -42.10 8.81
CA GLU A 1094 6.47 -43.27 8.44
C GLU A 1094 6.01 -43.91 7.12
N GLY A 1095 4.71 -43.79 6.79
CA GLY A 1095 4.14 -44.36 5.56
C GLY A 1095 2.62 -44.13 5.44
N VAL A 1096 2.00 -44.80 4.45
CA VAL A 1096 0.57 -44.69 4.12
C VAL A 1096 -0.27 -45.86 4.62
N GLU A 1097 0.35 -46.84 5.27
CA GLU A 1097 -0.28 -48.12 5.63
C GLU A 1097 -1.47 -47.93 6.58
N VAL A 1098 -1.38 -46.95 7.50
CA VAL A 1098 -2.45 -46.64 8.46
C VAL A 1098 -3.71 -46.07 7.78
N LEU A 1099 -3.56 -45.51 6.57
CA LEU A 1099 -4.66 -45.02 5.74
C LEU A 1099 -5.32 -46.15 4.91
N GLY A 1100 -4.72 -47.34 4.88
CA GLY A 1100 -5.21 -48.48 4.09
C GLY A 1100 -5.00 -48.33 2.58
N ILE A 1101 -4.02 -47.53 2.16
CA ILE A 1101 -3.67 -47.28 0.75
C ILE A 1101 -2.45 -48.14 0.37
N GLU A 1102 -2.43 -48.71 -0.84
CA GLU A 1102 -1.30 -49.48 -1.37
C GLU A 1102 -0.22 -48.55 -1.94
N SER A 1103 1.07 -48.84 -1.71
CA SER A 1103 2.21 -47.94 -1.98
C SER A 1103 2.56 -47.72 -3.47
N GLU A 1104 1.66 -48.04 -4.41
CA GLU A 1104 1.85 -47.80 -5.85
C GLU A 1104 1.45 -46.36 -6.27
N ASP A 1105 0.76 -45.62 -5.40
CA ASP A 1105 0.47 -44.19 -5.57
C ASP A 1105 1.72 -43.33 -5.26
N GLU A 1106 1.87 -42.16 -5.92
CA GLU A 1106 3.04 -41.24 -5.77
C GLU A 1106 3.30 -40.71 -4.34
N ALA A 1107 2.47 -41.09 -3.36
CA ALA A 1107 2.56 -40.66 -1.96
C ALA A 1107 3.21 -41.74 -1.08
N GLU A 1108 4.52 -41.62 -0.84
CA GLU A 1108 5.27 -42.53 0.05
C GLU A 1108 5.09 -42.21 1.57
N VAL A 1109 4.39 -41.13 1.92
CA VAL A 1109 4.08 -40.70 3.31
C VAL A 1109 2.62 -40.22 3.43
N GLY A 1110 2.01 -40.41 4.58
CA GLY A 1110 0.58 -40.16 4.85
C GLY A 1110 0.18 -38.72 5.22
N THR A 1111 1.02 -37.71 4.97
CA THR A 1111 0.80 -36.33 5.45
C THR A 1111 0.07 -35.41 4.46
N ILE A 1112 -0.46 -35.93 3.35
CA ILE A 1112 -1.20 -35.12 2.36
C ILE A 1112 -2.41 -34.47 3.03
N GLY A 1113 -2.56 -33.15 2.87
CA GLY A 1113 -3.66 -32.38 3.45
C GLY A 1113 -3.44 -31.94 4.90
N ILE A 1114 -2.36 -32.40 5.55
CA ILE A 1114 -1.98 -31.92 6.89
C ILE A 1114 -1.32 -30.53 6.76
N PRO A 1115 -1.75 -29.51 7.54
CA PRO A 1115 -1.17 -28.17 7.50
C PRO A 1115 0.36 -28.20 7.66
N GLU A 1116 1.07 -27.43 6.83
CA GLU A 1116 2.54 -27.39 6.66
C GLU A 1116 3.20 -28.70 6.17
N MET A 1117 2.82 -29.84 6.74
CA MET A 1117 3.44 -31.15 6.56
C MET A 1117 3.07 -31.85 5.24
N GLY A 1118 2.02 -31.38 4.56
CA GLY A 1118 1.56 -31.95 3.29
C GLY A 1118 2.23 -31.43 2.03
N THR A 1119 3.07 -30.38 2.13
CA THR A 1119 3.73 -29.80 0.95
C THR A 1119 4.73 -30.78 0.31
N PHE A 1120 5.01 -30.62 -0.99
CA PHE A 1120 5.99 -31.47 -1.67
C PHE A 1120 7.37 -31.43 -0.99
N ILE A 1121 7.83 -30.22 -0.63
CA ILE A 1121 9.14 -30.03 0.01
C ILE A 1121 9.18 -30.75 1.37
N VAL A 1122 8.16 -30.58 2.21
CA VAL A 1122 8.16 -31.18 3.55
C VAL A 1122 8.01 -32.70 3.48
N ARG A 1123 7.24 -33.23 2.54
CA ARG A 1123 7.20 -34.68 2.30
C ARG A 1123 8.56 -35.25 1.90
N ASP A 1124 9.33 -34.54 1.08
CA ASP A 1124 10.72 -34.92 0.76
C ASP A 1124 11.60 -34.91 2.02
N MET A 1125 11.44 -33.89 2.88
CA MET A 1125 12.15 -33.79 4.15
C MET A 1125 11.80 -34.95 5.10
N ILE A 1126 10.53 -35.33 5.23
CA ILE A 1126 10.08 -36.46 6.05
C ILE A 1126 10.75 -37.76 5.58
N ARG A 1127 10.80 -37.98 4.26
CA ARG A 1127 11.42 -39.18 3.67
C ARG A 1127 12.91 -39.28 3.97
N GLU A 1128 13.61 -38.15 3.99
CA GLU A 1128 15.03 -38.09 4.28
C GLU A 1128 15.33 -38.14 5.79
N ALA A 1129 14.61 -37.35 6.60
CA ALA A 1129 14.86 -37.18 8.03
C ALA A 1129 14.26 -38.29 8.90
N LYS A 1130 13.19 -38.94 8.43
CA LYS A 1130 12.45 -40.04 9.09
C LYS A 1130 12.13 -39.74 10.57
N PRO A 1131 11.32 -38.71 10.85
CA PRO A 1131 10.96 -38.31 12.21
C PRO A 1131 10.20 -39.44 12.93
N LYS A 1132 10.52 -39.68 14.21
CA LYS A 1132 9.91 -40.76 15.02
C LYS A 1132 9.24 -40.28 16.31
N SER A 1133 9.61 -39.09 16.76
CA SER A 1133 9.11 -38.46 17.99
C SER A 1133 8.36 -37.17 17.65
N TYR A 1134 7.56 -36.70 18.60
CA TYR A 1134 6.93 -35.39 18.48
C TYR A 1134 7.97 -34.27 18.43
N ASP A 1135 9.07 -34.36 19.20
CA ASP A 1135 10.18 -33.41 19.09
C ASP A 1135 10.78 -33.37 17.68
N ASN A 1136 10.94 -34.51 16.99
CA ASN A 1136 11.41 -34.50 15.60
C ASN A 1136 10.45 -33.78 14.65
N ILE A 1137 9.13 -33.84 14.90
CA ILE A 1137 8.13 -33.10 14.10
C ILE A 1137 8.25 -31.59 14.37
N ILE A 1138 8.47 -31.17 15.62
CA ILE A 1138 8.79 -29.76 15.95
C ILE A 1138 10.03 -29.32 15.17
N GLN A 1139 11.10 -30.12 15.20
CA GLN A 1139 12.34 -29.79 14.47
C GLN A 1139 12.10 -29.72 12.97
N LEU A 1140 11.34 -30.65 12.40
CA LEU A 1140 10.98 -30.67 10.99
C LEU A 1140 10.21 -29.41 10.59
N SER A 1141 9.21 -29.00 11.38
CA SER A 1141 8.47 -27.75 11.19
C SER A 1141 9.44 -26.57 11.15
N GLY A 1142 10.35 -26.45 12.12
CA GLY A 1142 11.34 -25.38 12.09
C GLY A 1142 12.29 -25.43 10.87
N LEU A 1143 12.68 -26.62 10.42
CA LEU A 1143 13.57 -26.81 9.28
C LEU A 1143 12.91 -26.48 7.93
N SER A 1144 11.60 -26.66 7.80
CA SER A 1144 10.86 -26.39 6.57
C SER A 1144 10.67 -24.91 6.30
N HIS A 1145 10.92 -24.05 7.30
CA HIS A 1145 10.74 -22.61 7.20
C HIS A 1145 12.08 -21.87 7.32
N GLY A 1146 12.53 -21.28 6.20
CA GLY A 1146 13.66 -20.34 6.19
C GLY A 1146 14.74 -20.68 5.18
N THR A 1147 15.27 -19.66 4.51
CA THR A 1147 16.38 -19.81 3.57
C THR A 1147 17.66 -20.18 4.32
N GLY A 1148 18.40 -21.18 3.81
CA GLY A 1148 19.67 -21.63 4.40
C GLY A 1148 19.52 -22.51 5.63
N VAL A 1149 18.30 -22.98 5.95
CA VAL A 1149 18.03 -23.90 7.06
C VAL A 1149 18.16 -25.36 6.62
N TRP A 1150 17.35 -25.80 5.63
CA TRP A 1150 17.39 -27.17 5.11
C TRP A 1150 18.40 -27.37 3.98
N ALA A 1151 18.08 -26.89 2.78
CA ALA A 1151 18.88 -27.12 1.57
C ALA A 1151 20.27 -26.46 1.67
N GLY A 1152 21.34 -27.22 1.40
CA GLY A 1152 22.72 -26.74 1.51
C GLY A 1152 23.24 -26.63 2.96
N ASN A 1153 22.46 -27.08 3.95
CA ASN A 1153 22.78 -27.01 5.37
C ASN A 1153 22.35 -28.29 6.11
N ALA A 1154 21.23 -28.29 6.84
CA ALA A 1154 20.77 -29.45 7.62
C ALA A 1154 20.62 -30.73 6.78
N GLN A 1155 20.14 -30.60 5.54
CA GLN A 1155 19.98 -31.73 4.62
C GLN A 1155 21.31 -32.44 4.34
N ASP A 1156 22.36 -31.67 4.05
CA ASP A 1156 23.68 -32.22 3.74
C ASP A 1156 24.30 -32.86 4.98
N LEU A 1157 24.16 -32.22 6.15
CA LEU A 1157 24.66 -32.73 7.42
C LEU A 1157 24.03 -34.09 7.80
N ILE A 1158 22.72 -34.25 7.53
CA ILE A 1158 21.99 -35.51 7.76
C ILE A 1158 22.41 -36.58 6.75
N ARG A 1159 22.52 -36.23 5.45
CA ARG A 1159 22.95 -37.16 4.39
C ARG A 1159 24.38 -37.66 4.58
N ASP A 1160 25.28 -36.78 5.03
CA ASP A 1160 26.68 -37.10 5.31
C ASP A 1160 26.86 -37.86 6.63
N GLY A 1161 25.79 -38.05 7.42
CA GLY A 1161 25.82 -38.71 8.71
C GLY A 1161 26.56 -37.93 9.80
N THR A 1162 26.72 -36.61 9.63
CA THR A 1162 27.39 -35.72 10.60
C THR A 1162 26.50 -35.46 11.82
N CYS A 1163 25.19 -35.34 11.61
CA CYS A 1163 24.18 -35.26 12.68
C CYS A 1163 22.88 -35.98 12.27
N THR A 1164 21.97 -36.19 13.22
CA THR A 1164 20.61 -36.72 12.96
C THR A 1164 19.57 -35.59 13.11
N ILE A 1165 18.31 -35.91 12.79
CA ILE A 1165 17.17 -35.01 13.04
C ILE A 1165 16.96 -34.70 14.53
N ASP A 1166 17.58 -35.43 15.46
CA ASP A 1166 17.48 -35.14 16.90
C ASP A 1166 18.38 -33.98 17.33
N ASN A 1167 19.50 -33.79 16.62
CA ASN A 1167 20.59 -32.91 17.06
C ASN A 1167 20.83 -31.73 16.12
N VAL A 1168 20.00 -31.58 15.09
CA VAL A 1168 20.14 -30.53 14.07
C VAL A 1168 19.52 -29.21 14.56
N ILE A 1169 19.91 -28.10 13.95
CA ILE A 1169 19.38 -26.78 14.30
C ILE A 1169 18.02 -26.58 13.63
N GLY A 1170 16.95 -26.99 14.30
CA GLY A 1170 15.57 -26.84 13.79
C GLY A 1170 14.88 -25.54 14.20
N CYS A 1171 15.14 -25.01 15.39
CA CYS A 1171 14.47 -23.81 15.92
C CYS A 1171 15.48 -22.88 16.60
N ARG A 1172 15.16 -21.58 16.69
CA ARG A 1172 16.05 -20.59 17.33
C ARG A 1172 16.30 -20.91 18.81
N ASP A 1173 15.26 -21.28 19.55
CA ASP A 1173 15.34 -21.63 20.96
C ASP A 1173 16.30 -22.82 21.18
N GLY A 1174 16.33 -23.74 20.22
CA GLY A 1174 17.26 -24.86 20.19
C GLY A 1174 18.73 -24.42 20.16
N ILE A 1175 19.05 -23.28 19.55
CA ILE A 1175 20.41 -22.71 19.63
C ILE A 1175 20.73 -22.32 21.05
N MET A 1176 19.85 -21.56 21.70
CA MET A 1176 20.08 -21.11 23.07
C MET A 1176 20.21 -22.30 24.03
N THR A 1177 19.26 -23.24 24.01
CA THR A 1177 19.30 -24.41 24.91
C THR A 1177 20.49 -25.31 24.65
N THR A 1178 20.88 -25.52 23.38
CA THR A 1178 22.09 -26.28 23.03
C THR A 1178 23.35 -25.58 23.52
N LEU A 1179 23.47 -24.26 23.34
CA LEU A 1179 24.66 -23.54 23.81
C LEU A 1179 24.76 -23.53 25.35
N LEU A 1180 23.63 -23.48 26.05
CA LEU A 1180 23.60 -23.62 27.50
C LEU A 1180 24.08 -24.99 27.97
N SER A 1181 23.83 -26.07 27.21
CA SER A 1181 24.34 -27.40 27.55
C SER A 1181 25.86 -27.56 27.32
N TYR A 1182 26.47 -26.65 26.55
CA TYR A 1182 27.92 -26.49 26.42
C TYR A 1182 28.51 -25.46 27.41
N ASP A 1183 27.78 -25.10 28.47
CA ASP A 1183 28.19 -24.16 29.51
C ASP A 1183 28.52 -22.73 29.02
N LEU A 1184 27.92 -22.28 27.90
CA LEU A 1184 28.04 -20.87 27.49
C LEU A 1184 27.25 -19.94 28.45
N PRO A 1185 27.73 -18.70 28.68
CA PRO A 1185 26.96 -17.71 29.41
C PRO A 1185 25.60 -17.43 28.77
N LYS A 1186 24.57 -17.22 29.60
CA LYS A 1186 23.18 -17.06 29.17
C LYS A 1186 22.97 -15.91 28.18
N GLU A 1187 23.59 -14.76 28.47
CA GLU A 1187 23.52 -13.57 27.62
C GLU A 1187 24.15 -13.80 26.25
N ASP A 1188 25.32 -14.46 26.20
CA ASP A 1188 26.00 -14.81 24.95
C ASP A 1188 25.19 -15.81 24.11
N ALA A 1189 24.64 -16.83 24.74
CA ALA A 1189 23.80 -17.84 24.07
C ALA A 1189 22.56 -17.19 23.42
N PHE A 1190 21.89 -16.27 24.12
CA PHE A 1190 20.76 -15.51 23.59
C PHE A 1190 21.18 -14.56 22.47
N ALA A 1191 22.28 -13.82 22.63
CA ALA A 1191 22.78 -12.90 21.62
C ALA A 1191 23.17 -13.64 20.33
N ILE A 1192 23.77 -14.83 20.43
CA ILE A 1192 24.08 -15.69 19.29
C ILE A 1192 22.78 -16.15 18.61
N MET A 1193 21.83 -16.69 19.37
CA MET A 1193 20.52 -17.10 18.85
C MET A 1193 19.83 -15.97 18.05
N GLU A 1194 19.73 -14.77 18.62
CA GLU A 1194 19.02 -13.64 17.99
C GLU A 1194 19.73 -13.12 16.74
N ARG A 1195 21.07 -13.22 16.66
CA ARG A 1195 21.80 -12.86 15.44
C ARG A 1195 21.64 -13.90 14.34
N VAL A 1196 21.78 -15.18 14.68
CA VAL A 1196 21.69 -16.29 13.72
C VAL A 1196 20.30 -16.34 13.10
N ARG A 1197 19.23 -16.23 13.90
CA ARG A 1197 17.84 -16.25 13.38
C ARG A 1197 17.51 -15.06 12.46
N LYS A 1198 18.29 -13.98 12.49
CA LYS A 1198 18.15 -12.80 11.62
C LYS A 1198 19.09 -12.83 10.42
N GLY A 1199 19.80 -13.93 10.18
CA GLY A 1199 20.76 -14.04 9.07
C GLY A 1199 22.00 -13.17 9.21
N ARG A 1200 22.27 -12.65 10.41
CA ARG A 1200 23.43 -11.77 10.68
C ARG A 1200 24.70 -12.55 11.02
N GLY A 1201 24.63 -13.89 10.94
CA GLY A 1201 25.71 -14.79 11.34
C GLY A 1201 26.20 -14.52 12.77
N MET A 1202 27.47 -14.79 13.02
CA MET A 1202 28.12 -14.59 14.32
C MET A 1202 29.31 -13.66 14.18
N THR A 1203 29.66 -12.97 15.27
CA THR A 1203 30.90 -12.19 15.34
C THR A 1203 32.11 -13.10 15.52
N PRO A 1204 33.33 -12.68 15.10
CA PRO A 1204 34.55 -13.45 15.34
C PRO A 1204 34.77 -13.80 16.83
N GLU A 1205 34.36 -12.91 17.73
CA GLU A 1205 34.43 -13.09 19.18
C GLU A 1205 33.49 -14.21 19.66
N GLN A 1206 32.24 -14.22 19.17
CA GLN A 1206 31.26 -15.26 19.49
C GLN A 1206 31.69 -16.63 18.98
N GLU A 1207 32.26 -16.71 17.77
CA GLU A 1207 32.77 -17.98 17.23
C GLU A 1207 33.92 -18.53 18.07
N LYS A 1208 34.82 -17.65 18.52
CA LYS A 1208 35.92 -18.03 19.39
C LYS A 1208 35.41 -18.53 20.75
N LEU A 1209 34.37 -17.91 21.29
CA LEU A 1209 33.73 -18.35 22.54
C LEU A 1209 33.11 -19.74 22.37
N MET A 1210 32.33 -19.96 21.31
CA MET A 1210 31.73 -21.27 21.00
C MET A 1210 32.81 -22.36 20.87
N LEU A 1211 33.91 -22.07 20.18
CA LEU A 1211 35.04 -23.01 20.06
C LEU A 1211 35.73 -23.27 21.40
N SER A 1212 35.79 -22.29 22.30
CA SER A 1212 36.39 -22.46 23.64
C SER A 1212 35.53 -23.26 24.60
N CYS A 1213 34.23 -23.36 24.32
CA CYS A 1213 33.24 -24.18 25.04
C CYS A 1213 32.99 -25.52 24.32
N ASP A 1214 33.92 -25.98 23.48
CA ASP A 1214 33.87 -27.25 22.77
C ASP A 1214 32.64 -27.46 21.84
N VAL A 1215 32.01 -26.37 21.37
CA VAL A 1215 30.93 -26.45 20.38
C VAL A 1215 31.48 -26.99 19.04
N PRO A 1216 30.85 -28.02 18.43
CA PRO A 1216 31.36 -28.62 17.19
C PRO A 1216 31.47 -27.62 16.03
N LYS A 1217 32.53 -27.75 15.22
CA LYS A 1217 32.77 -26.87 14.06
C LYS A 1217 31.62 -26.87 13.06
N TRP A 1218 31.02 -28.04 12.80
CA TRP A 1218 29.89 -28.16 11.88
C TRP A 1218 28.68 -27.33 12.35
N TYR A 1219 28.48 -27.22 13.67
CA TYR A 1219 27.39 -26.45 14.26
C TYR A 1219 27.59 -24.95 14.01
N ILE A 1220 28.81 -24.46 14.22
CA ILE A 1220 29.21 -23.07 13.93
C ILE A 1220 29.02 -22.76 12.43
N GLU A 1221 29.43 -23.67 11.55
CA GLU A 1221 29.24 -23.50 10.10
C GLU A 1221 27.76 -23.49 9.71
N SER A 1222 26.93 -24.32 10.36
CA SER A 1222 25.48 -24.33 10.16
C SER A 1222 24.85 -22.98 10.56
N CYS A 1223 25.21 -22.44 11.72
CA CYS A 1223 24.75 -21.12 12.20
C CYS A 1223 25.08 -19.98 11.22
N ARG A 1224 26.17 -20.06 10.45
CA ARG A 1224 26.51 -19.04 9.43
C ARG A 1224 25.62 -19.07 8.20
N LYS A 1225 25.04 -20.23 7.88
CA LYS A 1225 24.24 -20.43 6.65
C LYS A 1225 22.80 -19.95 6.81
N ILE A 1226 22.25 -20.06 8.03
CA ILE A 1226 20.87 -19.71 8.36
C ILE A 1226 20.62 -18.22 8.08
N GLN A 1227 19.63 -17.92 7.24
CA GLN A 1227 19.18 -16.54 6.97
C GLN A 1227 17.98 -16.14 7.82
N TYR A 1228 17.14 -17.10 8.16
CA TYR A 1228 15.94 -16.91 8.96
C TYR A 1228 15.53 -18.23 9.61
N MET A 1229 14.96 -18.19 10.83
CA MET A 1229 14.53 -19.40 11.54
C MET A 1229 13.40 -19.14 12.55
N PHE A 1230 12.49 -20.10 12.70
CA PHE A 1230 11.30 -20.02 13.56
C PHE A 1230 11.58 -20.17 15.06
N PRO A 1231 10.70 -19.60 15.93
CA PRO A 1231 10.62 -19.95 17.35
C PRO A 1231 10.07 -21.36 17.56
N ARG A 1232 10.59 -22.06 18.57
CA ARG A 1232 10.10 -23.38 19.00
C ARG A 1232 8.64 -23.32 19.44
N ALA A 1233 8.22 -22.27 20.15
CA ALA A 1233 6.82 -22.07 20.56
C ALA A 1233 5.85 -22.06 19.37
N HIS A 1234 6.22 -21.40 18.26
CA HIS A 1234 5.41 -21.36 17.05
C HIS A 1234 5.32 -22.74 16.40
N ALA A 1235 6.45 -23.45 16.29
CA ALA A 1235 6.47 -24.81 15.77
C ALA A 1235 5.63 -25.79 16.61
N VAL A 1236 5.65 -25.66 17.94
CA VAL A 1236 4.81 -26.46 18.85
C VAL A 1236 3.32 -26.19 18.60
N ALA A 1237 2.89 -24.92 18.57
CA ALA A 1237 1.48 -24.58 18.34
C ALA A 1237 0.94 -25.13 17.01
N TYR A 1238 1.70 -24.97 15.93
CA TYR A 1238 1.32 -25.46 14.61
C TYR A 1238 1.28 -26.98 14.55
N THR A 1239 2.23 -27.66 15.21
CA THR A 1239 2.25 -29.12 15.26
C THR A 1239 1.18 -29.71 16.17
N ILE A 1240 0.76 -29.01 17.23
CA ILE A 1240 -0.45 -29.36 18.01
C ILE A 1240 -1.69 -29.28 17.13
N SER A 1241 -1.80 -28.24 16.30
CA SER A 1241 -2.99 -28.06 15.44
C SER A 1241 -3.03 -29.03 14.25
N ALA A 1242 -1.85 -29.48 13.79
CA ALA A 1242 -1.72 -30.42 12.69
C ALA A 1242 -1.96 -31.90 13.06
N LEU A 1243 -1.74 -32.26 14.33
CA LEU A 1243 -1.93 -33.62 14.86
C LEU A 1243 -3.32 -33.78 15.47
#